data_AF-A0A1Y6LD15-F1
#
_entry.id   AF-A0A1Y6LD15-F1
#
_cell.length_a   1.000
_cell.length_b   1.000
_cell.length_c   1.000
_cell.angle_alpha   90.00
_cell.angle_beta   90.00
_cell.angle_gamma   90.00
#
_symmetry.space_group_name_H-M   'P 1'
#
loop_
_entity.id
_entity.type
_entity.pdbx_description
1 polymer ?
#
loop_
_entity_poly.entity_id
_entity_poly.type
_entity_poly.pdbx_seq_one_letter_code
_entity_poly.pdbx_strand_id
1 'polypeptide(L)'
;MEPPYTHIVVGAGSAGCVVAARIAENPSLNVLLLEAGPEPEISTGSQNIRRVPMKGQSETFDDRIDWNIEVGFPDGGSMHVAQAKVVGGGSSINGGTALRNAVKDCEEWVLLGNDAWGWDSVEPVYDFLEKDDLRPTKGFHPLVRTKIEGSGLIQQAFVAGAIEAGLPWVADLNATGAEGTGASPVCRNGERRISAANTFIDPIRGRRNFRIQSNAFVDRVLFSDRRATGVKLVDGSQISASCEVILAASALFSPAILQRSGVGPSALLESLAIPVLQDLPVGHNLSDHPCIPVVARPKPDAYLESDFSLQMQARWSSTMNQKAIDLQMVCFSYLFVAPGAPQPGASSRPQRSLGGSETGHVAGIGCNLNKPTSHGSVQIGSKDPLQQPVVRPNYLTTAEDRTSAREIVRLGYKIMLSRSMQSRLSLPLGITDNTIRSDNLLDKWIQSQYSSTYHFCCSCRMAAHTVVQREERCENLLQIEKEAENVYRSGVGSDESVKDGLEEVRENLDIPERAQAKSRPDGIVEDIAAEDEDEDNDNELVEGMESGDEGEEEGDDEEEDNVAETSRKLCLRPTYPSLPLPSFLSSFMPAFHHLETPWKHVSSMECRHVIQPNIASSLRARSSRTSSLDPSPQSQSTSPCDSDLETRRPQLAHGMVY
;
A
#
# COMPACT_ATOMS: atom_id res chain seq x y z
N MET A 1 29.34 -0.28 -28.37
CA MET A 1 28.12 0.47 -28.79
C MET A 1 27.48 1.01 -27.54
N GLU A 2 26.78 2.14 -27.62
CA GLU A 2 25.98 2.63 -26.50
C GLU A 2 24.80 1.68 -26.22
N PRO A 3 24.32 1.59 -24.96
CA PRO A 3 23.10 0.85 -24.64
C PRO A 3 21.89 1.34 -25.46
N PRO A 4 21.03 0.44 -25.97
CA PRO A 4 19.85 0.82 -26.76
C PRO A 4 18.78 1.55 -25.92
N TYR A 5 18.85 1.43 -24.59
CA TYR A 5 17.94 2.09 -23.66
C TYR A 5 18.72 2.97 -22.68
N THR A 6 18.13 4.14 -22.38
CA THR A 6 18.60 5.03 -21.32
C THR A 6 18.11 4.55 -19.96
N HIS A 7 16.85 4.10 -19.88
CA HIS A 7 16.18 3.67 -18.66
C HIS A 7 15.55 2.28 -18.87
N ILE A 8 15.69 1.41 -17.88
CA ILE A 8 14.95 0.14 -17.79
C ILE A 8 14.07 0.17 -16.56
N VAL A 9 12.76 0.01 -16.74
CA VAL A 9 11.78 -0.14 -15.65
C VAL A 9 11.37 -1.61 -15.57
N VAL A 10 11.49 -2.21 -14.40
CA VAL A 10 11.20 -3.62 -14.12
C VAL A 10 9.88 -3.74 -13.39
N GLY A 11 8.92 -4.45 -14.00
CA GLY A 11 7.54 -4.54 -13.55
C GLY A 11 6.66 -3.47 -14.21
N ALA A 12 5.72 -3.88 -15.05
CA ALA A 12 4.63 -3.02 -15.54
C ALA A 12 3.46 -2.98 -14.57
N GLY A 13 3.76 -2.95 -13.26
CA GLY A 13 2.76 -2.71 -12.23
C GLY A 13 2.27 -1.26 -12.22
N SER A 14 1.35 -0.93 -11.30
CA SER A 14 0.71 0.39 -11.23
C SER A 14 1.71 1.54 -11.24
N ALA A 15 2.79 1.46 -10.43
CA ALA A 15 3.85 2.47 -10.40
C ALA A 15 4.73 2.45 -11.67
N GLY A 16 5.14 1.27 -12.14
CA GLY A 16 6.02 1.13 -13.31
C GLY A 16 5.39 1.65 -14.59
N CYS A 17 4.07 1.50 -14.75
CA CYS A 17 3.31 2.13 -15.82
C CYS A 17 3.42 3.66 -15.80
N VAL A 18 3.32 4.30 -14.63
CA VAL A 18 3.46 5.77 -14.48
C VAL A 18 4.88 6.21 -14.79
N VAL A 19 5.87 5.59 -14.13
CA VAL A 19 7.28 5.98 -14.23
C VAL A 19 7.79 5.86 -15.67
N ALA A 20 7.56 4.72 -16.32
CA ALA A 20 8.00 4.51 -17.70
C ALA A 20 7.32 5.51 -18.67
N ALA A 21 6.06 5.88 -18.42
CA ALA A 21 5.35 6.85 -19.25
C ALA A 21 5.87 8.28 -19.09
N ARG A 22 6.18 8.71 -17.86
CA ARG A 22 6.75 10.03 -17.58
C ARG A 22 8.17 10.18 -18.13
N ILE A 23 9.04 9.18 -17.95
CA ILE A 23 10.38 9.21 -18.56
C ILE A 23 10.27 9.29 -20.10
N ALA A 24 9.32 8.54 -20.69
CA ALA A 24 9.08 8.55 -22.14
C ALA A 24 8.41 9.84 -22.68
N GLU A 25 8.04 10.82 -21.85
CA GLU A 25 7.61 12.16 -22.29
C GLU A 25 8.78 12.97 -22.87
N ASN A 26 10.02 12.71 -22.43
CA ASN A 26 11.21 13.25 -23.07
C ASN A 26 11.62 12.37 -24.27
N PRO A 27 11.54 12.85 -25.52
CA PRO A 27 11.88 12.07 -26.71
C PRO A 27 13.38 11.76 -26.83
N SER A 28 14.26 12.36 -26.02
CA SER A 28 15.69 12.01 -25.97
C SER A 28 15.98 10.79 -25.09
N LEU A 29 14.99 10.27 -24.35
CA LEU A 29 15.16 9.13 -23.44
C LEU A 29 14.50 7.88 -24.02
N ASN A 30 15.33 6.89 -24.36
CA ASN A 30 14.86 5.56 -24.76
C ASN A 30 14.53 4.72 -23.52
N VAL A 31 13.31 4.21 -23.42
CA VAL A 31 12.76 3.52 -22.24
C VAL A 31 12.33 2.10 -22.60
N LEU A 32 12.77 1.12 -21.82
CA LEU A 32 12.25 -0.24 -21.84
C LEU A 32 11.45 -0.52 -20.55
N LEU A 33 10.21 -0.97 -20.71
CA LEU A 33 9.38 -1.50 -19.63
C LEU A 33 9.31 -3.03 -19.74
N LEU A 34 9.76 -3.73 -18.71
CA LEU A 34 9.76 -5.20 -18.62
C LEU A 34 8.61 -5.67 -17.72
N GLU A 35 7.91 -6.73 -18.11
CA GLU A 35 6.87 -7.35 -17.28
C GLU A 35 6.93 -8.87 -17.38
N ALA A 36 6.82 -9.58 -16.25
CA ALA A 36 6.86 -11.04 -16.20
C ALA A 36 5.54 -11.68 -16.68
N GLY A 37 4.42 -10.99 -16.52
CA GLY A 37 3.11 -11.38 -17.04
C GLY A 37 2.86 -11.06 -18.52
N PRO A 38 1.72 -11.50 -19.06
CA PRO A 38 1.25 -11.16 -20.40
C PRO A 38 0.62 -9.75 -20.46
N GLU A 39 0.20 -9.35 -21.66
CA GLU A 39 -0.72 -8.22 -21.86
C GLU A 39 -2.16 -8.59 -21.43
N PRO A 40 -3.01 -7.63 -21.03
CA PRO A 40 -4.36 -7.90 -20.52
C PRO A 40 -5.37 -8.27 -21.63
N GLU A 41 -5.65 -9.57 -21.78
CA GLU A 41 -6.69 -10.11 -22.67
C GLU A 41 -8.10 -9.98 -22.07
N ILE A 42 -9.11 -9.66 -22.90
CA ILE A 42 -10.52 -9.49 -22.46
C ILE A 42 -11.08 -10.76 -21.79
N SER A 43 -10.68 -11.94 -22.27
CA SER A 43 -11.03 -13.28 -21.77
C SER A 43 -10.68 -13.53 -20.29
N THR A 44 -9.76 -12.76 -19.72
CA THR A 44 -9.26 -12.96 -18.34
C THR A 44 -10.15 -12.32 -17.26
N GLY A 45 -11.24 -11.64 -17.65
CA GLY A 45 -12.08 -10.88 -16.72
C GLY A 45 -11.45 -9.57 -16.22
N SER A 46 -10.14 -9.35 -16.42
CA SER A 46 -9.40 -8.14 -16.02
C SER A 46 -10.08 -6.84 -16.42
N GLN A 47 -10.70 -6.77 -17.60
CA GLN A 47 -11.36 -5.55 -18.07
C GLN A 47 -12.74 -5.30 -17.44
N ASN A 48 -13.34 -6.25 -16.72
CA ASN A 48 -14.64 -6.10 -16.05
C ASN A 48 -14.45 -5.61 -14.60
N ILE A 49 -15.23 -4.61 -14.18
CA ILE A 49 -15.19 -4.05 -12.80
C ILE A 49 -16.29 -4.62 -11.87
N ARG A 50 -17.24 -5.40 -12.37
CA ARG A 50 -18.36 -5.95 -11.59
C ARG A 50 -17.96 -7.04 -10.60
N ARG A 51 -16.88 -7.75 -10.92
CA ARG A 51 -16.28 -8.88 -10.19
C ARG A 51 -14.75 -8.69 -10.17
N VAL A 52 -14.07 -9.41 -9.28
CA VAL A 52 -12.62 -9.31 -9.05
C VAL A 52 -11.97 -10.62 -9.54
N PRO A 53 -11.22 -10.65 -10.65
CA PRO A 53 -10.72 -11.89 -11.28
C PRO A 53 -9.48 -12.47 -10.58
N MET A 54 -9.56 -12.65 -9.26
CA MET A 54 -8.50 -13.18 -8.40
C MET A 54 -8.72 -14.66 -8.10
N LYS A 55 -7.62 -15.43 -8.01
CA LYS A 55 -7.69 -16.87 -7.73
C LYS A 55 -8.31 -17.13 -6.35
N GLY A 56 -9.28 -18.04 -6.32
CA GLY A 56 -10.01 -18.41 -5.10
C GLY A 56 -11.02 -17.37 -4.58
N GLN A 57 -11.22 -16.25 -5.28
CA GLN A 57 -12.25 -15.23 -4.97
C GLN A 57 -13.28 -15.04 -6.10
N SER A 58 -13.11 -15.76 -7.21
CA SER A 58 -13.95 -15.73 -8.41
C SER A 58 -14.14 -17.14 -8.97
N GLU A 59 -15.31 -17.42 -9.55
CA GLU A 59 -15.59 -18.61 -10.35
C GLU A 59 -14.72 -18.68 -11.61
N THR A 60 -14.26 -17.52 -12.10
CA THR A 60 -13.41 -17.39 -13.28
C THR A 60 -12.16 -16.57 -12.97
N PHE A 61 -11.00 -17.19 -13.14
CA PHE A 61 -9.67 -16.59 -13.00
C PHE A 61 -8.72 -17.23 -14.03
N ASP A 62 -7.54 -16.64 -14.22
CA ASP A 62 -6.51 -17.18 -15.13
C ASP A 62 -5.14 -17.20 -14.43
N ASP A 63 -4.58 -18.40 -14.25
CA ASP A 63 -3.27 -18.63 -13.65
C ASP A 63 -2.11 -17.96 -14.43
N ARG A 64 -2.33 -17.50 -15.67
CA ARG A 64 -1.37 -16.66 -16.41
C ARG A 64 -1.25 -15.25 -15.84
N ILE A 65 -2.26 -14.72 -15.14
CA ILE A 65 -2.28 -13.33 -14.63
C ILE A 65 -2.16 -13.17 -13.11
N ASP A 66 -2.05 -14.28 -12.37
CA ASP A 66 -1.89 -14.30 -10.91
C ASP A 66 -0.57 -15.01 -10.52
N TRP A 67 0.14 -14.50 -9.51
CA TRP A 67 1.28 -15.20 -8.88
C TRP A 67 0.83 -16.20 -7.81
N ASN A 68 -0.34 -16.00 -7.19
CA ASN A 68 -0.91 -16.85 -6.13
C ASN A 68 0.13 -17.17 -5.02
N ILE A 69 0.71 -16.10 -4.46
CA ILE A 69 1.83 -16.11 -3.52
C ILE A 69 1.47 -16.91 -2.26
N GLU A 70 2.37 -17.78 -1.79
CA GLU A 70 2.23 -18.35 -0.44
C GLU A 70 2.72 -17.35 0.62
N VAL A 71 1.84 -17.00 1.56
CA VAL A 71 2.08 -16.03 2.63
C VAL A 71 1.99 -16.73 3.98
N GLY A 72 3.09 -16.73 4.73
CA GLY A 72 3.22 -17.44 6.01
C GLY A 72 2.67 -16.68 7.22
N PHE A 73 2.19 -17.42 8.20
CA PHE A 73 1.69 -16.93 9.48
C PHE A 73 2.69 -17.12 10.63
N PRO A 74 2.60 -16.32 11.71
CA PRO A 74 3.32 -16.59 12.96
C PRO A 74 3.02 -17.96 13.59
N ASP A 75 1.85 -18.54 13.32
CA ASP A 75 1.40 -19.85 13.83
C ASP A 75 1.90 -21.07 13.01
N GLY A 76 2.83 -20.82 12.07
CA GLY A 76 3.43 -21.83 11.19
C GLY A 76 2.52 -22.35 10.08
N GLY A 77 1.29 -21.82 9.94
CA GLY A 77 0.47 -22.02 8.74
C GLY A 77 0.81 -21.03 7.62
N SER A 78 0.05 -21.12 6.53
CA SER A 78 0.12 -20.20 5.39
C SER A 78 -1.25 -20.05 4.71
N MET A 79 -1.34 -19.08 3.79
CA MET A 79 -2.45 -18.91 2.84
C MET A 79 -1.90 -18.55 1.46
N HIS A 80 -2.64 -18.89 0.40
CA HIS A 80 -2.39 -18.33 -0.92
C HIS A 80 -3.07 -16.97 -1.08
N VAL A 81 -2.32 -16.00 -1.62
CA VAL A 81 -2.73 -14.61 -1.79
C VAL A 81 -2.57 -14.22 -3.25
N ALA A 82 -3.65 -13.74 -3.86
CA ALA A 82 -3.64 -13.27 -5.24
C ALA A 82 -2.70 -12.06 -5.38
N GLN A 83 -1.84 -12.06 -6.39
CA GLN A 83 -0.92 -10.96 -6.67
C GLN A 83 -0.70 -10.87 -8.18
N ALA A 84 -0.86 -9.68 -8.75
CA ALA A 84 -0.93 -9.53 -10.19
C ALA A 84 0.38 -9.85 -10.93
N LYS A 85 0.25 -10.61 -12.02
CA LYS A 85 1.30 -11.02 -12.96
C LYS A 85 0.83 -10.69 -14.38
N VAL A 86 0.64 -9.41 -14.68
CA VAL A 86 0.06 -8.91 -15.95
C VAL A 86 0.44 -7.44 -16.14
N VAL A 87 0.50 -6.96 -17.38
CA VAL A 87 0.70 -5.53 -17.67
C VAL A 87 -0.44 -4.70 -17.03
N GLY A 88 -0.05 -3.67 -16.26
CA GLY A 88 -0.89 -2.87 -15.35
C GLY A 88 -0.88 -3.36 -13.89
N GLY A 89 -0.36 -4.56 -13.63
CA GLY A 89 -0.27 -5.17 -12.30
C GLY A 89 -1.61 -5.18 -11.55
N GLY A 90 -1.58 -4.84 -10.26
CA GLY A 90 -2.76 -4.86 -9.39
C GLY A 90 -3.94 -4.07 -9.96
N SER A 91 -3.69 -2.93 -10.62
CA SER A 91 -4.74 -2.11 -11.24
C SER A 91 -5.49 -2.80 -12.40
N SER A 92 -4.98 -3.93 -12.91
CA SER A 92 -5.66 -4.77 -13.91
C SER A 92 -6.58 -5.85 -13.29
N ILE A 93 -6.50 -6.13 -11.97
CA ILE A 93 -7.25 -7.23 -11.32
C ILE A 93 -7.92 -6.90 -9.98
N ASN A 94 -7.71 -5.72 -9.40
CA ASN A 94 -8.12 -5.34 -8.04
C ASN A 94 -9.65 -5.10 -7.86
N GLY A 95 -10.05 -4.41 -6.78
CA GLY A 95 -11.42 -3.91 -6.60
C GLY A 95 -11.74 -2.61 -7.36
N GLY A 96 -10.73 -1.94 -7.94
CA GLY A 96 -10.84 -0.63 -8.59
C GLY A 96 -10.94 0.57 -7.65
N THR A 97 -11.05 0.36 -6.34
CA THR A 97 -11.09 1.43 -5.33
C THR A 97 -9.85 2.33 -5.41
N ALA A 98 -10.05 3.66 -5.37
CA ALA A 98 -9.00 4.67 -5.30
C ALA A 98 -9.24 5.62 -4.12
N LEU A 99 -8.91 5.13 -2.92
CA LEU A 99 -8.91 5.95 -1.71
C LEU A 99 -7.59 6.72 -1.59
N ARG A 100 -7.65 8.00 -1.19
CA ARG A 100 -6.47 8.78 -0.80
C ARG A 100 -5.99 8.41 0.61
N ASN A 101 -4.68 8.51 0.84
CA ASN A 101 -4.09 8.40 2.17
C ASN A 101 -4.58 9.52 3.11
N ALA A 102 -4.40 9.36 4.42
CA ALA A 102 -4.68 10.40 5.40
C ALA A 102 -3.49 11.37 5.51
N VAL A 103 -3.74 12.62 5.94
CA VAL A 103 -2.69 13.62 6.21
C VAL A 103 -1.60 13.06 7.12
N LYS A 104 -2.00 12.30 8.14
CA LYS A 104 -1.12 11.65 9.11
C LYS A 104 -0.11 10.67 8.49
N ASP A 105 -0.45 10.02 7.38
CA ASP A 105 0.48 9.15 6.65
C ASP A 105 1.65 9.97 6.07
N CYS A 106 1.36 11.16 5.54
CA CYS A 106 2.38 12.09 5.07
C CYS A 106 3.19 12.72 6.22
N GLU A 107 2.55 13.03 7.37
CA GLU A 107 3.25 13.48 8.59
C GLU A 107 4.27 12.43 9.05
N GLU A 108 3.89 11.15 9.08
CA GLU A 108 4.78 10.04 9.41
C GLU A 108 5.91 9.85 8.39
N TRP A 109 5.65 10.01 7.08
CA TRP A 109 6.71 9.99 6.07
C TRP A 109 7.73 11.12 6.26
N VAL A 110 7.28 12.33 6.61
CA VAL A 110 8.18 13.44 6.94
C VAL A 110 8.99 13.15 8.20
N LEU A 111 8.38 12.56 9.25
CA LEU A 111 9.09 12.13 10.46
C LEU A 111 10.16 11.05 10.20
N LEU A 112 9.96 10.20 9.18
CA LEU A 112 10.99 9.26 8.67
C LEU A 112 12.10 9.94 7.84
N GLY A 113 12.08 11.27 7.70
CA GLY A 113 13.07 12.08 6.99
C GLY A 113 12.78 12.32 5.51
N ASN A 114 11.51 12.23 5.10
CA ASN A 114 11.09 12.38 3.70
C ASN A 114 10.34 13.70 3.46
N ASP A 115 10.94 14.84 3.80
CA ASP A 115 10.34 16.19 3.78
C ASP A 115 9.55 16.54 2.50
N ALA A 116 9.97 16.02 1.34
CA ALA A 116 9.31 16.21 0.04
C ALA A 116 7.97 15.47 -0.12
N TRP A 117 7.54 14.67 0.86
CA TRP A 117 6.33 13.83 0.84
C TRP A 117 5.27 14.26 1.87
N GLY A 118 5.39 15.48 2.41
CA GLY A 118 4.32 16.11 3.20
C GLY A 118 3.04 16.32 2.38
N TRP A 119 1.90 16.45 3.06
CA TRP A 119 0.57 16.47 2.42
C TRP A 119 0.44 17.52 1.31
N ASP A 120 0.94 18.74 1.53
CA ASP A 120 0.95 19.85 0.57
C ASP A 120 1.68 19.52 -0.76
N SER A 121 2.56 18.52 -0.76
CA SER A 121 3.23 18.01 -1.97
C SER A 121 2.50 16.83 -2.61
N VAL A 122 1.70 16.08 -1.84
CA VAL A 122 1.00 14.85 -2.26
C VAL A 122 -0.40 15.14 -2.80
N GLU A 123 -1.17 16.04 -2.18
CA GLU A 123 -2.52 16.40 -2.64
C GLU A 123 -2.55 16.93 -4.08
N PRO A 124 -1.66 17.84 -4.52
CA PRO A 124 -1.60 18.27 -5.92
C PRO A 124 -1.26 17.15 -6.91
N VAL A 125 -0.56 16.09 -6.48
CA VAL A 125 -0.28 14.93 -7.33
C VAL A 125 -1.55 14.12 -7.56
N TYR A 126 -2.36 13.87 -6.53
CA TYR A 126 -3.66 13.24 -6.71
C TYR A 126 -4.56 14.05 -7.66
N ASP A 127 -4.68 15.37 -7.45
CA ASP A 127 -5.52 16.25 -8.28
C ASP A 127 -5.08 16.31 -9.76
N PHE A 128 -3.80 16.06 -10.03
CA PHE A 128 -3.22 15.96 -11.37
C PHE A 128 -3.46 14.59 -12.05
N LEU A 129 -3.55 13.51 -11.27
CA LEU A 129 -3.82 12.16 -11.80
C LEU A 129 -5.32 11.90 -12.02
N GLU A 130 -6.13 12.29 -11.03
CA GLU A 130 -7.56 11.99 -10.97
C GLU A 130 -8.38 12.82 -11.96
N LYS A 131 -9.41 12.20 -12.54
CA LYS A 131 -10.53 12.89 -13.16
C LYS A 131 -11.79 12.57 -12.35
N ASP A 132 -12.19 13.52 -11.52
CA ASP A 132 -13.27 13.37 -10.56
C ASP A 132 -14.21 14.59 -10.62
N ASP A 133 -15.45 14.35 -11.04
CA ASP A 133 -16.48 15.39 -11.17
C ASP A 133 -16.92 15.96 -9.80
N LEU A 134 -16.63 15.26 -8.69
CA LEU A 134 -16.89 15.75 -7.32
C LEU A 134 -15.78 16.67 -6.79
N ARG A 135 -14.57 16.61 -7.39
CA ARG A 135 -13.40 17.44 -7.03
C ARG A 135 -13.00 18.40 -8.16
N PRO A 136 -13.91 18.67 -9.11
CA PRO A 136 -13.64 19.14 -10.48
C PRO A 136 -12.26 18.89 -11.11
N THR A 137 -11.61 17.74 -10.84
CA THR A 137 -10.24 17.47 -11.27
C THR A 137 -10.17 17.08 -12.75
N LYS A 138 -9.06 17.48 -13.41
CA LYS A 138 -8.89 17.42 -14.87
C LYS A 138 -7.74 16.51 -15.30
N GLY A 139 -7.37 15.56 -14.46
CA GLY A 139 -6.47 14.47 -14.83
C GLY A 139 -7.12 13.51 -15.81
N PHE A 140 -6.60 12.28 -15.84
CA PHE A 140 -6.90 11.28 -16.89
C PHE A 140 -7.33 9.92 -16.33
N HIS A 141 -7.23 9.71 -15.01
CA HIS A 141 -7.66 8.47 -14.36
C HIS A 141 -9.09 8.64 -13.81
N PRO A 142 -10.13 8.04 -14.42
CA PRO A 142 -11.52 8.38 -14.15
C PRO A 142 -12.03 7.77 -12.85
N LEU A 143 -12.43 8.61 -11.90
CA LEU A 143 -13.09 8.19 -10.67
C LEU A 143 -14.61 8.26 -10.82
N VAL A 144 -15.31 7.21 -10.39
CA VAL A 144 -16.77 7.16 -10.35
C VAL A 144 -17.23 6.68 -8.98
N ARG A 145 -18.01 7.53 -8.28
CA ARG A 145 -18.78 7.15 -7.09
C ARG A 145 -20.20 6.79 -7.50
N THR A 146 -20.75 5.71 -6.97
CA THR A 146 -22.13 5.30 -7.28
C THR A 146 -23.09 5.87 -6.25
N LYS A 147 -24.18 6.52 -6.69
CA LYS A 147 -25.24 7.01 -5.79
C LYS A 147 -25.96 5.83 -5.12
N ILE A 148 -26.57 6.06 -3.95
CA ILE A 148 -27.22 5.00 -3.16
C ILE A 148 -28.33 4.32 -3.97
N GLU A 149 -29.17 5.11 -4.65
CA GLU A 149 -30.33 4.64 -5.43
C GLU A 149 -29.91 3.79 -6.64
N GLY A 150 -28.69 4.01 -7.15
CA GLY A 150 -28.07 3.24 -8.24
C GLY A 150 -27.08 2.17 -7.78
N SER A 151 -27.04 1.85 -6.49
CA SER A 151 -26.20 0.80 -5.91
C SER A 151 -26.98 -0.50 -5.69
N GLY A 152 -26.29 -1.64 -5.70
CA GLY A 152 -26.89 -2.95 -5.53
C GLY A 152 -27.52 -3.13 -4.14
N LEU A 153 -28.49 -4.04 -4.03
CA LEU A 153 -29.39 -4.09 -2.87
C LEU A 153 -28.68 -4.41 -1.54
N ILE A 154 -27.57 -5.15 -1.56
CA ILE A 154 -26.68 -5.38 -0.40
C ILE A 154 -25.92 -4.09 -0.01
N GLN A 155 -25.51 -3.28 -0.99
CA GLN A 155 -24.75 -2.04 -0.76
C GLN A 155 -25.65 -0.96 -0.12
N GLN A 156 -26.91 -0.84 -0.58
CA GLN A 156 -27.94 -0.02 0.07
C GLN A 156 -28.18 -0.47 1.51
N ALA A 157 -28.32 -1.78 1.72
CA ALA A 157 -28.54 -2.35 3.05
C ALA A 157 -27.37 -2.08 4.02
N PHE A 158 -26.12 -2.14 3.53
CA PHE A 158 -24.93 -1.81 4.30
C PHE A 158 -24.90 -0.34 4.72
N VAL A 159 -25.20 0.60 3.82
CA VAL A 159 -25.21 2.03 4.16
C VAL A 159 -26.26 2.33 5.24
N ALA A 160 -27.47 1.78 5.11
CA ALA A 160 -28.50 1.91 6.14
C ALA A 160 -28.03 1.33 7.49
N GLY A 161 -27.45 0.12 7.48
CA GLY A 161 -26.97 -0.55 8.69
C GLY A 161 -25.76 0.14 9.34
N ALA A 162 -24.91 0.79 8.54
CA ALA A 162 -23.78 1.60 9.01
C ALA A 162 -24.26 2.89 9.69
N ILE A 163 -25.28 3.56 9.13
CA ILE A 163 -25.93 4.74 9.73
C ILE A 163 -26.66 4.34 11.03
N GLU A 164 -27.46 3.26 11.03
CA GLU A 164 -28.04 2.66 12.25
C GLU A 164 -26.97 2.31 13.30
N ALA A 165 -25.76 1.93 12.86
CA ALA A 165 -24.66 1.60 13.76
C ALA A 165 -23.93 2.81 14.34
N GLY A 166 -24.09 4.01 13.77
CA GLY A 166 -23.51 5.28 14.22
C GLY A 166 -22.47 5.91 13.29
N LEU A 167 -22.24 5.36 12.09
CA LEU A 167 -21.33 5.95 11.11
C LEU A 167 -22.07 7.02 10.27
N PRO A 168 -21.64 8.29 10.27
CA PRO A 168 -22.29 9.34 9.49
C PRO A 168 -22.12 9.11 7.98
N TRP A 169 -23.06 9.60 7.17
CA TRP A 169 -22.89 9.61 5.72
C TRP A 169 -21.88 10.67 5.27
N VAL A 170 -20.95 10.27 4.40
CA VAL A 170 -19.88 11.09 3.85
C VAL A 170 -19.99 11.08 2.33
N ALA A 171 -20.17 12.26 1.73
CA ALA A 171 -20.31 12.40 0.27
C ALA A 171 -19.02 12.05 -0.50
N ASP A 172 -17.84 12.21 0.13
CA ASP A 172 -16.55 11.85 -0.45
C ASP A 172 -15.60 11.20 0.59
N LEU A 173 -15.34 9.90 0.45
CA LEU A 173 -14.39 9.17 1.30
C LEU A 173 -12.90 9.53 1.05
N ASN A 174 -12.62 10.44 0.10
CA ASN A 174 -11.30 11.06 -0.08
C ASN A 174 -11.20 12.45 0.57
N ALA A 175 -12.28 13.00 1.15
CA ALA A 175 -12.24 14.33 1.78
C ALA A 175 -11.29 14.34 3.00
N THR A 176 -10.52 15.41 3.11
CA THR A 176 -9.39 15.51 4.05
C THR A 176 -9.88 15.47 5.49
N GLY A 177 -9.56 14.39 6.21
CA GLY A 177 -10.06 14.14 7.57
C GLY A 177 -11.51 13.63 7.65
N ALA A 178 -12.12 13.18 6.55
CA ALA A 178 -13.49 12.69 6.55
C ALA A 178 -13.58 11.23 7.02
N GLU A 179 -14.43 11.01 8.02
CA GLU A 179 -14.68 9.70 8.65
C GLU A 179 -16.19 9.39 8.65
N GLY A 180 -16.57 8.14 8.36
CA GLY A 180 -17.96 7.70 8.20
C GLY A 180 -18.14 6.69 7.07
N THR A 181 -19.38 6.51 6.61
CA THR A 181 -19.76 5.63 5.49
C THR A 181 -20.09 6.42 4.23
N GLY A 182 -19.76 5.91 3.05
CA GLY A 182 -19.91 6.65 1.81
C GLY A 182 -19.71 5.81 0.55
N ALA A 183 -19.93 6.46 -0.60
CA ALA A 183 -19.72 5.85 -1.91
C ALA A 183 -18.23 5.71 -2.25
N SER A 184 -17.83 4.52 -2.68
CA SER A 184 -16.47 4.20 -3.10
C SER A 184 -16.06 4.99 -4.35
N PRO A 185 -14.93 5.71 -4.35
CA PRO A 185 -14.30 6.16 -5.59
C PRO A 185 -13.72 4.96 -6.34
N VAL A 186 -14.24 4.65 -7.54
CA VAL A 186 -13.84 3.47 -8.33
C VAL A 186 -13.31 3.87 -9.72
N CYS A 187 -12.15 3.33 -10.10
CA CYS A 187 -11.45 3.55 -11.37
C CYS A 187 -12.09 2.78 -12.53
N ARG A 188 -13.13 3.36 -13.14
CA ARG A 188 -13.90 2.71 -14.21
C ARG A 188 -14.45 3.69 -15.25
N ASN A 189 -14.72 3.15 -16.44
CA ASN A 189 -15.54 3.80 -17.46
C ASN A 189 -16.69 2.86 -17.83
N GLY A 190 -17.92 3.22 -17.41
CA GLY A 190 -19.05 2.29 -17.45
C GLY A 190 -18.76 1.03 -16.63
N GLU A 191 -18.80 -0.13 -17.30
CA GLU A 191 -18.46 -1.45 -16.72
C GLU A 191 -16.98 -1.83 -16.88
N ARG A 192 -16.20 -1.04 -17.61
CA ARG A 192 -14.79 -1.33 -17.87
C ARG A 192 -13.90 -0.80 -16.74
N ARG A 193 -13.10 -1.68 -16.15
CA ARG A 193 -11.96 -1.33 -15.28
C ARG A 193 -10.94 -0.50 -16.05
N ILE A 194 -10.44 0.57 -15.44
CA ILE A 194 -9.37 1.39 -16.00
C ILE A 194 -8.10 1.17 -15.19
N SER A 195 -7.17 0.40 -15.77
CA SER A 195 -5.86 0.12 -15.17
C SER A 195 -4.85 1.24 -15.42
N ALA A 196 -3.72 1.21 -14.72
CA ALA A 196 -2.55 2.02 -15.01
C ALA A 196 -1.99 1.74 -16.42
N ALA A 197 -2.10 0.51 -16.94
CA ALA A 197 -1.73 0.22 -18.32
C ALA A 197 -2.62 0.97 -19.32
N ASN A 198 -3.94 1.00 -19.09
CA ASN A 198 -4.87 1.74 -19.95
C ASN A 198 -4.71 3.26 -19.84
N THR A 199 -4.24 3.74 -18.69
CA THR A 199 -4.09 5.18 -18.39
C THR A 199 -2.77 5.74 -18.92
N PHE A 200 -1.66 5.02 -18.73
CA PHE A 200 -0.29 5.52 -18.96
C PHE A 200 0.43 4.83 -20.13
N ILE A 201 0.20 3.54 -20.36
CA ILE A 201 0.94 2.76 -21.37
C ILE A 201 0.24 2.76 -22.72
N ASP A 202 -1.06 2.45 -22.78
CA ASP A 202 -1.82 2.39 -24.03
C ASP A 202 -1.69 3.67 -24.89
N PRO A 203 -1.68 4.91 -24.33
CA PRO A 203 -1.46 6.14 -25.11
C PRO A 203 -0.05 6.30 -25.70
N ILE A 204 0.98 5.59 -25.18
CA ILE A 204 2.38 5.79 -25.57
C ILE A 204 2.99 4.62 -26.36
N ARG A 205 2.28 3.50 -26.54
CA ARG A 205 2.76 2.30 -27.26
C ARG A 205 3.33 2.58 -28.66
N GLY A 206 2.91 3.67 -29.31
CA GLY A 206 3.41 4.11 -30.62
C GLY A 206 4.61 5.08 -30.61
N ARG A 207 5.12 5.50 -29.43
CA ARG A 207 6.29 6.40 -29.34
C ARG A 207 7.57 5.65 -29.71
N ARG A 208 8.42 6.26 -30.55
CA ARG A 208 9.68 5.64 -31.03
C ARG A 208 10.71 5.39 -29.93
N ASN A 209 10.65 6.14 -28.84
CA ASN A 209 11.56 6.06 -27.69
C ASN A 209 11.02 5.20 -26.55
N PHE A 210 9.89 4.51 -26.72
CA PHE A 210 9.30 3.62 -25.71
C PHE A 210 9.12 2.21 -26.25
N ARG A 211 9.41 1.20 -25.42
CA ARG A 211 9.10 -0.19 -25.68
C ARG A 211 8.62 -0.88 -24.41
N ILE A 212 7.59 -1.72 -24.53
CA ILE A 212 7.22 -2.70 -23.52
C ILE A 212 7.60 -4.12 -23.99
N GLN A 213 7.96 -5.00 -23.05
CA GLN A 213 8.19 -6.41 -23.28
C GLN A 213 7.57 -7.22 -22.12
N SER A 214 6.38 -7.78 -22.38
CA SER A 214 5.69 -8.76 -21.53
C SER A 214 6.34 -10.15 -21.61
N ASN A 215 6.04 -11.02 -20.64
CA ASN A 215 6.64 -12.35 -20.44
C ASN A 215 8.18 -12.33 -20.23
N ALA A 216 8.73 -11.21 -19.74
CA ALA A 216 10.14 -10.99 -19.47
C ALA A 216 10.44 -11.06 -17.97
N PHE A 217 10.82 -12.25 -17.51
CA PHE A 217 11.21 -12.49 -16.11
C PHE A 217 12.63 -11.96 -15.85
N VAL A 218 12.77 -11.00 -14.92
CA VAL A 218 14.06 -10.46 -14.47
C VAL A 218 14.63 -11.33 -13.35
N ASP A 219 15.85 -11.83 -13.57
CA ASP A 219 16.65 -12.52 -12.55
C ASP A 219 17.17 -11.51 -11.53
N ARG A 220 17.99 -10.56 -11.99
CA ARG A 220 18.68 -9.59 -11.14
C ARG A 220 19.13 -8.33 -11.91
N VAL A 221 19.45 -7.28 -11.17
CA VAL A 221 20.16 -6.10 -11.68
C VAL A 221 21.62 -6.44 -11.95
N LEU A 222 22.20 -5.80 -12.97
CA LEU A 222 23.63 -5.88 -13.29
C LEU A 222 24.34 -4.62 -12.80
N PHE A 223 25.51 -4.78 -12.21
CA PHE A 223 26.28 -3.69 -11.62
C PHE A 223 27.70 -3.61 -12.21
N SER A 224 28.23 -2.39 -12.28
CA SER A 224 29.66 -2.09 -12.39
C SER A 224 30.02 -1.27 -11.16
N ASP A 225 30.83 -1.85 -10.28
CA ASP A 225 31.02 -1.35 -8.91
C ASP A 225 29.65 -1.10 -8.25
N ARG A 226 29.36 0.15 -7.82
CA ARG A 226 28.09 0.54 -7.21
C ARG A 226 27.05 1.10 -8.19
N ARG A 227 27.33 1.14 -9.51
CA ARG A 227 26.41 1.67 -10.53
C ARG A 227 25.65 0.54 -11.23
N ALA A 228 24.32 0.59 -11.22
CA ALA A 228 23.50 -0.28 -12.04
C ALA A 228 23.76 0.00 -13.54
N THR A 229 23.95 -1.06 -14.34
CA THR A 229 24.28 -0.98 -15.78
C THR A 229 23.27 -1.69 -16.67
N GLY A 230 22.26 -2.33 -16.07
CA GLY A 230 21.24 -3.08 -16.79
C GLY A 230 20.58 -4.15 -15.94
N VAL A 231 19.94 -5.11 -16.59
CA VAL A 231 19.33 -6.28 -15.95
C VAL A 231 19.70 -7.57 -16.68
N LYS A 232 19.67 -8.69 -15.95
CA LYS A 232 19.70 -10.04 -16.50
C LYS A 232 18.29 -10.65 -16.44
N LEU A 233 17.87 -11.30 -17.51
CA LEU A 233 16.65 -12.08 -17.58
C LEU A 233 16.90 -13.57 -17.23
N VAL A 234 15.82 -14.31 -16.96
CA VAL A 234 15.87 -15.75 -16.62
C VAL A 234 16.39 -16.60 -17.78
N ASP A 235 16.10 -16.22 -19.04
CA ASP A 235 16.61 -16.87 -20.26
C ASP A 235 18.12 -16.70 -20.48
N GLY A 236 18.80 -15.90 -19.64
CA GLY A 236 20.21 -15.57 -19.75
C GLY A 236 20.51 -14.26 -20.48
N SER A 237 19.53 -13.65 -21.14
CA SER A 237 19.66 -12.37 -21.83
C SER A 237 20.09 -11.27 -20.86
N GLN A 238 20.95 -10.35 -21.33
CA GLN A 238 21.36 -9.17 -20.59
C GLN A 238 20.97 -7.92 -21.38
N ILE A 239 20.34 -6.96 -20.72
CA ILE A 239 19.86 -5.72 -21.35
C ILE A 239 20.46 -4.55 -20.57
N SER A 240 21.27 -3.73 -21.25
CA SER A 240 21.96 -2.59 -20.63
C SER A 240 21.12 -1.31 -20.64
N ALA A 241 21.31 -0.51 -19.59
CA ALA A 241 20.83 0.88 -19.48
C ALA A 241 22.04 1.83 -19.48
N SER A 242 21.94 3.01 -20.11
CA SER A 242 22.99 4.03 -20.06
C SER A 242 22.84 5.02 -18.90
N CYS A 243 21.63 5.18 -18.35
CA CYS A 243 21.34 6.06 -17.22
C CYS A 243 20.94 5.25 -15.97
N GLU A 244 19.76 4.63 -15.97
CA GLU A 244 19.11 4.12 -14.75
C GLU A 244 18.38 2.79 -14.93
N VAL A 245 18.21 2.06 -13.82
CA VAL A 245 17.39 0.85 -13.70
C VAL A 245 16.48 1.03 -12.48
N ILE A 246 15.17 0.83 -12.65
CA ILE A 246 14.11 1.12 -11.66
C ILE A 246 13.28 -0.15 -11.44
N LEU A 247 13.00 -0.52 -10.19
CA LEU A 247 12.37 -1.78 -9.78
C LEU A 247 10.94 -1.61 -9.26
N ALA A 248 10.02 -1.26 -10.17
CA ALA A 248 8.58 -1.22 -9.91
C ALA A 248 7.90 -2.61 -9.78
N ALA A 249 8.62 -3.64 -9.33
CA ALA A 249 8.21 -5.05 -9.30
C ALA A 249 7.39 -5.43 -8.03
N SER A 250 6.66 -4.47 -7.45
CA SER A 250 5.93 -4.57 -6.16
C SER A 250 6.82 -4.84 -4.92
N ALA A 251 6.25 -4.69 -3.72
CA ALA A 251 6.93 -4.97 -2.46
C ALA A 251 7.30 -6.46 -2.24
N LEU A 252 6.97 -7.37 -3.17
CA LEU A 252 7.36 -8.78 -3.08
C LEU A 252 8.55 -9.12 -3.98
N PHE A 253 8.55 -8.70 -5.25
CA PHE A 253 9.62 -9.08 -6.19
C PHE A 253 10.76 -8.06 -6.29
N SER A 254 10.52 -6.78 -6.00
CA SER A 254 11.60 -5.77 -5.95
C SER A 254 12.67 -6.10 -4.89
N PRO A 255 12.34 -6.40 -3.62
CA PRO A 255 13.35 -6.84 -2.65
C PRO A 255 14.00 -8.17 -3.06
N ALA A 256 13.26 -9.11 -3.65
CA ALA A 256 13.81 -10.39 -4.09
C ALA A 256 14.82 -10.24 -5.25
N ILE A 257 14.57 -9.33 -6.19
CA ILE A 257 15.49 -8.95 -7.27
C ILE A 257 16.74 -8.29 -6.69
N LEU A 258 16.60 -7.35 -5.76
CA LEU A 258 17.74 -6.69 -5.08
C LEU A 258 18.59 -7.70 -4.31
N GLN A 259 17.98 -8.60 -3.54
CA GLN A 259 18.67 -9.66 -2.80
C GLN A 259 19.46 -10.57 -3.77
N ARG A 260 18.86 -11.04 -4.87
CA ARG A 260 19.60 -11.80 -5.92
C ARG A 260 20.66 -10.98 -6.66
N SER A 261 20.63 -9.64 -6.54
CA SER A 261 21.64 -8.73 -7.08
C SER A 261 22.79 -8.44 -6.10
N GLY A 262 22.75 -8.98 -4.87
CA GLY A 262 23.74 -8.71 -3.83
C GLY A 262 23.45 -7.48 -2.97
N VAL A 263 22.22 -6.94 -3.01
CA VAL A 263 21.79 -5.77 -2.22
C VAL A 263 20.71 -6.20 -1.24
N GLY A 264 21.06 -6.25 0.04
CA GLY A 264 20.20 -6.77 1.10
C GLY A 264 21.00 -7.32 2.30
N PRO A 265 20.33 -7.94 3.28
CA PRO A 265 20.95 -8.30 4.55
C PRO A 265 22.11 -9.28 4.36
N SER A 266 23.32 -8.90 4.78
CA SER A 266 24.57 -9.66 4.57
C SER A 266 24.43 -11.15 4.92
N ALA A 267 23.94 -11.46 6.12
CA ALA A 267 23.75 -12.84 6.59
C ALA A 267 22.83 -13.68 5.68
N LEU A 268 21.77 -13.09 5.09
CA LEU A 268 20.89 -13.77 4.14
C LEU A 268 21.64 -14.07 2.84
N LEU A 269 22.35 -13.08 2.30
CA LEU A 269 23.09 -13.19 1.04
C LEU A 269 24.23 -14.22 1.15
N GLU A 270 24.98 -14.18 2.26
CA GLU A 270 26.05 -15.13 2.57
C GLU A 270 25.53 -16.55 2.73
N SER A 271 24.38 -16.75 3.40
CA SER A 271 23.75 -18.08 3.56
C SER A 271 23.42 -18.76 2.22
N LEU A 272 23.11 -17.95 1.19
CA LEU A 272 22.84 -18.40 -0.17
C LEU A 272 24.07 -18.38 -1.07
N ALA A 273 25.25 -18.01 -0.57
CA ALA A 273 26.46 -17.73 -1.35
C ALA A 273 26.19 -16.78 -2.54
N ILE A 274 25.63 -15.61 -2.21
CA ILE A 274 25.50 -14.42 -3.07
C ILE A 274 26.53 -13.39 -2.57
N PRO A 275 27.39 -12.83 -3.44
CA PRO A 275 28.32 -11.77 -3.03
C PRO A 275 27.57 -10.52 -2.54
N VAL A 276 27.88 -10.05 -1.33
CA VAL A 276 27.35 -8.81 -0.77
C VAL A 276 27.97 -7.61 -1.51
N LEU A 277 27.16 -6.88 -2.28
CA LEU A 277 27.52 -5.61 -2.90
C LEU A 277 27.28 -4.43 -1.96
N GLN A 278 26.15 -4.48 -1.24
CA GLN A 278 25.76 -3.49 -0.24
C GLN A 278 24.81 -4.12 0.77
N ASP A 279 25.22 -4.13 2.04
CA ASP A 279 24.38 -4.54 3.16
C ASP A 279 23.33 -3.46 3.48
N LEU A 280 22.06 -3.85 3.52
CA LEU A 280 20.88 -2.99 3.73
C LEU A 280 19.70 -3.87 4.19
N PRO A 281 18.71 -3.33 4.93
CA PRO A 281 17.52 -4.07 5.38
C PRO A 281 16.48 -4.35 4.27
N VAL A 282 16.94 -4.66 3.05
CA VAL A 282 16.06 -4.95 1.90
C VAL A 282 15.22 -6.20 2.18
N GLY A 283 13.90 -6.04 2.14
CA GLY A 283 12.94 -7.08 2.47
C GLY A 283 12.52 -7.10 3.95
N HIS A 284 12.99 -6.18 4.79
CA HIS A 284 12.43 -5.96 6.13
C HIS A 284 11.29 -4.92 6.07
N ASN A 285 10.57 -4.74 7.17
CA ASN A 285 9.48 -3.77 7.29
C ASN A 285 8.34 -3.97 6.27
N LEU A 286 8.07 -5.22 5.88
CA LEU A 286 6.89 -5.55 5.07
C LEU A 286 5.63 -5.25 5.88
N SER A 287 4.68 -4.53 5.28
CA SER A 287 3.33 -4.35 5.83
C SER A 287 2.27 -4.65 4.76
N ASP A 288 1.10 -5.09 5.19
CA ASP A 288 -0.13 -5.30 4.39
C ASP A 288 -1.32 -5.22 5.35
N HIS A 289 -2.47 -4.72 4.89
CA HIS A 289 -3.63 -4.50 5.76
C HIS A 289 -4.34 -5.86 5.97
N PRO A 290 -4.44 -6.41 7.19
CA PRO A 290 -5.23 -7.61 7.43
C PRO A 290 -6.71 -7.29 7.30
N CYS A 291 -7.43 -8.09 6.51
CA CYS A 291 -8.90 -8.12 6.49
C CYS A 291 -9.39 -9.24 7.40
N ILE A 292 -10.34 -8.93 8.29
CA ILE A 292 -11.15 -9.90 9.01
C ILE A 292 -12.55 -9.87 8.41
N PRO A 293 -12.95 -10.84 7.56
CA PRO A 293 -14.22 -10.80 6.87
C PRO A 293 -15.37 -11.30 7.76
N VAL A 294 -16.43 -10.49 7.92
CA VAL A 294 -17.69 -10.89 8.55
C VAL A 294 -18.69 -11.20 7.43
N VAL A 295 -18.95 -12.49 7.21
CA VAL A 295 -19.63 -12.99 6.01
C VAL A 295 -20.94 -13.69 6.30
N ALA A 296 -21.84 -13.69 5.32
CA ALA A 296 -23.14 -14.35 5.37
C ALA A 296 -23.51 -14.93 3.98
N ARG A 297 -24.53 -15.79 3.94
CA ARG A 297 -25.15 -16.21 2.68
C ARG A 297 -26.17 -15.17 2.23
N PRO A 298 -26.14 -14.71 0.97
CA PRO A 298 -27.24 -13.96 0.38
C PRO A 298 -28.52 -14.79 0.41
N LYS A 299 -29.65 -14.12 0.65
CA LYS A 299 -30.99 -14.70 0.47
C LYS A 299 -31.35 -14.72 -1.04
N PRO A 300 -32.41 -15.45 -1.44
CA PRO A 300 -33.03 -15.25 -2.75
C PRO A 300 -33.29 -13.75 -2.99
N ASP A 301 -33.05 -13.29 -4.22
CA ASP A 301 -33.29 -11.92 -4.68
C ASP A 301 -32.58 -10.82 -3.83
N ALA A 302 -31.50 -11.19 -3.16
CA ALA A 302 -30.69 -10.27 -2.36
C ALA A 302 -29.77 -9.35 -3.19
N TYR A 303 -29.45 -9.75 -4.42
CA TYR A 303 -28.56 -9.05 -5.35
C TYR A 303 -28.91 -9.42 -6.79
N LEU A 304 -28.39 -8.67 -7.76
CA LEU A 304 -28.46 -9.00 -9.19
C LEU A 304 -27.07 -9.38 -9.72
N GLU A 305 -26.98 -10.23 -10.73
CA GLU A 305 -25.70 -10.47 -11.41
C GLU A 305 -25.15 -9.21 -12.11
N SER A 306 -26.06 -8.28 -12.45
CA SER A 306 -25.76 -6.92 -12.91
C SER A 306 -25.47 -5.91 -11.77
N ASP A 307 -25.25 -6.35 -10.53
CA ASP A 307 -24.68 -5.51 -9.46
C ASP A 307 -23.15 -5.45 -9.57
N PHE A 308 -22.57 -4.29 -9.23
CA PHE A 308 -21.14 -4.18 -8.96
C PHE A 308 -20.86 -4.64 -7.53
N SER A 309 -19.87 -5.52 -7.32
CA SER A 309 -19.63 -6.09 -5.98
C SER A 309 -19.18 -5.06 -4.94
N LEU A 310 -18.45 -4.01 -5.34
CA LEU A 310 -17.81 -3.04 -4.45
C LEU A 310 -18.27 -1.61 -4.79
N GLN A 311 -19.18 -1.02 -4.01
CA GLN A 311 -19.74 0.31 -4.28
C GLN A 311 -19.78 1.23 -3.06
N MET A 312 -19.89 0.68 -1.86
CA MET A 312 -20.00 1.40 -0.59
C MET A 312 -18.97 0.90 0.42
N GLN A 313 -18.42 1.83 1.19
CA GLN A 313 -17.38 1.59 2.19
C GLN A 313 -17.64 2.45 3.43
N ALA A 314 -16.88 2.20 4.49
CA ALA A 314 -16.70 3.16 5.58
C ALA A 314 -15.22 3.25 5.97
N ARG A 315 -14.79 4.40 6.50
CA ARG A 315 -13.44 4.59 7.06
C ARG A 315 -13.49 5.54 8.26
N TRP A 316 -12.75 5.25 9.33
CA TRP A 316 -12.65 6.09 10.53
C TRP A 316 -11.38 5.76 11.33
N SER A 317 -11.07 6.57 12.35
CA SER A 317 -9.93 6.36 13.26
C SER A 317 -10.31 5.48 14.45
N SER A 318 -9.49 4.47 14.76
CA SER A 318 -9.68 3.61 15.92
C SER A 318 -9.53 4.35 17.25
N THR A 319 -10.04 3.75 18.33
CA THR A 319 -9.80 4.23 19.70
C THR A 319 -8.31 4.27 20.07
N MET A 320 -7.48 3.45 19.44
CA MET A 320 -6.03 3.44 19.62
C MET A 320 -5.33 4.58 18.85
N ASN A 321 -5.73 4.83 17.60
CA ASN A 321 -4.95 5.63 16.65
C ASN A 321 -5.75 6.81 16.08
N GLN A 322 -6.14 7.74 16.94
CA GLN A 322 -6.94 8.91 16.60
C GLN A 322 -6.34 9.76 15.45
N LYS A 323 -7.24 10.27 14.59
CA LYS A 323 -6.97 11.03 13.34
C LYS A 323 -6.17 10.28 12.26
N ALA A 324 -5.99 8.96 12.39
CA ALA A 324 -5.22 8.18 11.43
C ALA A 324 -6.06 7.57 10.31
N ILE A 325 -7.39 7.46 10.50
CA ILE A 325 -8.32 6.80 9.57
C ILE A 325 -7.88 5.36 9.24
N ASP A 326 -7.43 4.66 10.29
CA ASP A 326 -6.79 3.33 10.27
C ASP A 326 -7.77 2.16 10.20
N LEU A 327 -9.08 2.39 10.33
CA LEU A 327 -10.11 1.36 10.17
C LEU A 327 -10.91 1.60 8.88
N GLN A 328 -11.12 0.52 8.12
CA GLN A 328 -11.90 0.55 6.88
C GLN A 328 -12.80 -0.67 6.76
N MET A 329 -14.08 -0.44 6.46
CA MET A 329 -15.02 -1.47 6.08
C MET A 329 -15.30 -1.44 4.57
N VAL A 330 -15.30 -2.62 3.96
CA VAL A 330 -15.63 -2.79 2.55
C VAL A 330 -16.84 -3.72 2.42
N CYS A 331 -17.96 -3.18 1.93
CA CYS A 331 -19.13 -3.99 1.62
C CYS A 331 -18.93 -4.71 0.29
N PHE A 332 -19.02 -6.04 0.30
CA PHE A 332 -18.97 -6.86 -0.92
C PHE A 332 -20.28 -7.63 -1.13
N SER A 333 -20.93 -7.37 -2.27
CA SER A 333 -22.16 -8.08 -2.68
C SER A 333 -21.86 -9.48 -3.24
N TYR A 334 -20.67 -9.67 -3.80
CA TYR A 334 -20.27 -10.93 -4.42
C TYR A 334 -18.79 -11.24 -4.20
N LEU A 335 -18.54 -12.38 -3.56
CA LEU A 335 -17.25 -13.04 -3.43
C LEU A 335 -17.49 -14.56 -3.57
N PHE A 336 -16.73 -15.24 -4.43
CA PHE A 336 -16.86 -16.69 -4.60
C PHE A 336 -15.64 -17.41 -4.03
N VAL A 337 -15.83 -18.13 -2.91
CA VAL A 337 -14.76 -18.94 -2.33
C VAL A 337 -14.77 -20.31 -2.95
N ALA A 338 -13.77 -20.63 -3.77
CA ALA A 338 -13.65 -21.95 -4.36
C ALA A 338 -13.46 -23.03 -3.26
N PRO A 339 -14.13 -24.20 -3.36
CA PRO A 339 -13.86 -25.31 -2.45
C PRO A 339 -12.37 -25.68 -2.47
N GLY A 340 -11.72 -25.65 -1.30
CA GLY A 340 -10.30 -25.91 -1.18
C GLY A 340 -9.93 -27.30 -1.69
N ALA A 341 -9.07 -27.37 -2.70
CA ALA A 341 -8.54 -28.64 -3.18
C ALA A 341 -7.67 -29.28 -2.08
N PRO A 342 -7.89 -30.56 -1.70
CA PRO A 342 -7.10 -31.21 -0.66
C PRO A 342 -5.65 -31.41 -1.14
N GLN A 343 -4.74 -30.55 -0.69
CA GLN A 343 -3.32 -30.63 -1.05
C GLN A 343 -2.68 -31.89 -0.42
N PRO A 344 -2.00 -32.74 -1.21
CA PRO A 344 -1.33 -33.94 -0.68
C PRO A 344 -0.28 -33.59 0.37
N GLY A 345 -0.48 -34.06 1.60
CA GLY A 345 0.47 -33.85 2.72
C GLY A 345 0.28 -32.55 3.49
N ALA A 346 -0.63 -31.65 3.08
CA ALA A 346 -0.99 -30.50 3.89
C ALA A 346 -1.73 -30.95 5.17
N SER A 347 -1.41 -30.32 6.31
CA SER A 347 -2.21 -30.49 7.54
C SER A 347 -3.64 -30.01 7.31
N SER A 348 -4.64 -30.64 7.95
CA SER A 348 -6.06 -30.33 7.79
C SER A 348 -6.52 -29.00 8.44
N ARG A 349 -5.70 -27.95 8.33
CA ARG A 349 -6.05 -26.57 8.67
C ARG A 349 -6.85 -25.96 7.50
N PRO A 350 -7.97 -25.24 7.74
CA PRO A 350 -8.68 -24.55 6.67
C PRO A 350 -7.80 -23.43 6.09
N GLN A 351 -7.79 -23.31 4.76
CA GLN A 351 -7.11 -22.22 4.06
C GLN A 351 -7.89 -20.91 4.29
N ARG A 352 -7.24 -19.87 4.82
CA ARG A 352 -7.86 -18.56 5.05
C ARG A 352 -8.04 -17.81 3.73
N SER A 353 -9.10 -17.01 3.64
CA SER A 353 -9.52 -16.31 2.42
C SER A 353 -10.33 -15.05 2.76
N LEU A 354 -10.66 -14.19 1.78
CA LEU A 354 -11.57 -13.05 2.03
C LEU A 354 -13.02 -13.45 2.32
N GLY A 355 -13.37 -14.74 2.15
CA GLY A 355 -14.64 -15.30 2.62
C GLY A 355 -14.50 -16.11 3.91
N GLY A 356 -13.40 -15.92 4.65
CA GLY A 356 -13.06 -16.73 5.81
C GLY A 356 -12.82 -18.19 5.41
N SER A 357 -13.44 -19.12 6.13
CA SER A 357 -13.40 -20.57 5.90
C SER A 357 -14.61 -21.14 5.11
N GLU A 358 -15.44 -20.30 4.49
CA GLU A 358 -16.65 -20.71 3.75
C GLU A 358 -16.35 -21.23 2.33
N THR A 359 -17.37 -21.76 1.64
CA THR A 359 -17.28 -22.20 0.23
C THR A 359 -18.51 -21.79 -0.59
N GLY A 360 -18.32 -21.48 -1.88
CA GLY A 360 -19.33 -20.92 -2.78
C GLY A 360 -19.49 -19.41 -2.63
N HIS A 361 -20.62 -18.86 -3.09
CA HIS A 361 -20.93 -17.43 -2.97
C HIS A 361 -21.22 -17.03 -1.51
N VAL A 362 -20.56 -15.96 -1.07
CA VAL A 362 -20.80 -15.24 0.18
C VAL A 362 -20.80 -13.72 -0.08
N ALA A 363 -21.44 -12.98 0.83
CA ALA A 363 -21.45 -11.52 0.87
C ALA A 363 -21.28 -11.01 2.30
N GLY A 364 -20.89 -9.75 2.48
CA GLY A 364 -20.72 -9.17 3.81
C GLY A 364 -19.78 -7.99 3.85
N ILE A 365 -19.01 -7.90 4.95
CA ILE A 365 -18.13 -6.77 5.26
C ILE A 365 -16.70 -7.28 5.48
N GLY A 366 -15.76 -6.84 4.64
CA GLY A 366 -14.33 -6.95 4.93
C GLY A 366 -13.94 -5.87 5.93
N CYS A 367 -13.45 -6.27 7.11
CA CYS A 367 -13.00 -5.34 8.16
C CYS A 367 -11.47 -5.23 8.12
N ASN A 368 -10.95 -4.15 7.55
CA ASN A 368 -9.53 -3.94 7.29
C ASN A 368 -8.88 -3.03 8.35
N LEU A 369 -7.66 -3.37 8.78
CA LEU A 369 -6.79 -2.49 9.55
C LEU A 369 -5.76 -1.87 8.61
N ASN A 370 -5.90 -0.58 8.30
CA ASN A 370 -5.08 0.13 7.34
C ASN A 370 -3.74 0.65 7.90
N LYS A 371 -3.57 0.67 9.23
CA LYS A 371 -2.29 0.99 9.88
C LYS A 371 -1.87 -0.09 10.89
N PRO A 372 -1.60 -1.32 10.44
CA PRO A 372 -1.13 -2.37 11.31
C PRO A 372 0.31 -2.06 11.76
N THR A 373 0.54 -2.19 13.07
CA THR A 373 1.83 -2.05 13.72
C THR A 373 2.64 -3.35 13.70
N SER A 374 2.04 -4.48 13.31
CA SER A 374 2.79 -5.70 12.97
C SER A 374 3.56 -5.52 11.67
N HIS A 375 4.86 -5.74 11.70
CA HIS A 375 5.73 -5.69 10.52
C HIS A 375 6.47 -7.01 10.29
N GLY A 376 6.80 -7.24 9.03
CA GLY A 376 7.21 -8.53 8.50
C GLY A 376 8.41 -8.49 7.56
N SER A 377 8.60 -9.58 6.82
CA SER A 377 9.69 -9.71 5.85
C SER A 377 9.34 -10.42 4.54
N VAL A 378 10.16 -10.12 3.52
CA VAL A 378 10.23 -10.78 2.21
C VAL A 378 11.68 -11.19 1.98
N GLN A 379 11.95 -12.50 1.90
CA GLN A 379 13.31 -13.02 1.76
C GLN A 379 13.37 -14.11 0.70
N ILE A 380 14.37 -14.06 -0.19
CA ILE A 380 14.64 -15.18 -1.11
C ILE A 380 15.07 -16.43 -0.33
N GLY A 381 14.47 -17.58 -0.64
CA GLY A 381 14.91 -18.88 -0.14
C GLY A 381 15.98 -19.56 -1.01
N SER A 382 16.33 -18.95 -2.15
CA SER A 382 17.14 -19.57 -3.20
C SER A 382 17.74 -18.51 -4.15
N LYS A 383 18.77 -18.91 -4.91
CA LYS A 383 19.30 -18.14 -6.04
C LYS A 383 18.50 -18.35 -7.34
N ASP A 384 17.57 -19.29 -7.36
CA ASP A 384 16.66 -19.54 -8.49
C ASP A 384 15.63 -18.39 -8.61
N PRO A 385 15.63 -17.61 -9.70
CA PRO A 385 14.71 -16.49 -9.87
C PRO A 385 13.25 -16.91 -10.15
N LEU A 386 12.98 -18.20 -10.42
CA LEU A 386 11.64 -18.74 -10.59
C LEU A 386 11.01 -19.21 -9.27
N GLN A 387 11.80 -19.32 -8.19
CA GLN A 387 11.28 -19.61 -6.85
C GLN A 387 10.74 -18.33 -6.23
N GLN A 388 9.52 -18.41 -5.68
CA GLN A 388 8.89 -17.27 -5.01
C GLN A 388 9.66 -16.91 -3.72
N PRO A 389 9.73 -15.61 -3.35
CA PRO A 389 10.28 -15.22 -2.06
C PRO A 389 9.38 -15.70 -0.93
N VAL A 390 9.96 -15.95 0.23
CA VAL A 390 9.24 -16.28 1.46
C VAL A 390 8.67 -15.00 2.04
N VAL A 391 7.34 -14.90 2.10
CA VAL A 391 6.60 -13.71 2.55
C VAL A 391 5.97 -13.95 3.92
N ARG A 392 6.30 -13.12 4.92
CA ARG A 392 5.76 -13.21 6.29
C ARG A 392 5.41 -11.81 6.83
N PRO A 393 4.17 -11.33 6.68
CA PRO A 393 3.73 -10.00 7.15
C PRO A 393 3.51 -9.91 8.67
N ASN A 394 3.52 -11.04 9.38
CA ASN A 394 3.36 -11.13 10.84
C ASN A 394 2.07 -10.52 11.43
N TYR A 395 0.99 -10.49 10.66
CA TYR A 395 -0.32 -9.91 11.03
C TYR A 395 -0.73 -10.13 12.50
N LEU A 396 -1.23 -9.07 13.14
CA LEU A 396 -1.89 -9.10 14.46
C LEU A 396 -0.99 -9.57 15.62
N THR A 397 0.34 -9.52 15.45
CA THR A 397 1.30 -9.88 16.51
C THR A 397 1.37 -8.85 17.64
N THR A 398 1.05 -7.59 17.40
CA THR A 398 1.02 -6.53 18.42
C THR A 398 -0.28 -6.49 19.22
N ALA A 399 -0.27 -5.84 20.40
CA ALA A 399 -1.47 -5.66 21.21
C ALA A 399 -2.43 -4.58 20.65
N GLU A 400 -1.88 -3.59 19.95
CA GLU A 400 -2.64 -2.54 19.27
C GLU A 400 -3.47 -3.13 18.13
N ASP A 401 -2.84 -3.87 17.22
CA ASP A 401 -3.51 -4.50 16.07
C ASP A 401 -4.66 -5.41 16.51
N ARG A 402 -4.47 -6.24 17.54
CA ARG A 402 -5.56 -7.09 18.06
C ARG A 402 -6.70 -6.25 18.63
N THR A 403 -6.40 -5.12 19.27
CA THR A 403 -7.42 -4.25 19.88
C THR A 403 -8.24 -3.52 18.82
N SER A 404 -7.58 -2.93 17.83
CA SER A 404 -8.23 -2.34 16.65
C SER A 404 -9.01 -3.39 15.83
N ALA A 405 -8.51 -4.63 15.74
CA ALA A 405 -9.24 -5.74 15.10
C ALA A 405 -10.51 -6.13 15.87
N ARG A 406 -10.47 -6.16 17.21
CA ARG A 406 -11.69 -6.40 18.02
C ARG A 406 -12.69 -5.24 17.89
N GLU A 407 -12.23 -3.99 17.81
CA GLU A 407 -13.09 -2.82 17.60
C GLU A 407 -13.86 -2.91 16.27
N ILE A 408 -13.15 -3.07 15.15
CA ILE A 408 -13.76 -3.07 13.82
C ILE A 408 -14.68 -4.28 13.59
N VAL A 409 -14.30 -5.48 14.07
CA VAL A 409 -15.14 -6.69 13.95
C VAL A 409 -16.42 -6.58 14.78
N ARG A 410 -16.37 -5.93 15.95
CA ARG A 410 -17.58 -5.67 16.76
C ARG A 410 -18.56 -4.77 16.04
N LEU A 411 -18.09 -3.69 15.42
CA LEU A 411 -18.93 -2.82 14.60
C LEU A 411 -19.46 -3.55 13.35
N GLY A 412 -18.63 -4.39 12.71
CA GLY A 412 -19.01 -5.15 11.52
C GLY A 412 -20.12 -6.16 11.80
N TYR A 413 -20.02 -6.87 12.93
CA TYR A 413 -21.08 -7.75 13.41
C TYR A 413 -22.37 -7.00 13.74
N LYS A 414 -22.29 -5.83 14.42
CA LYS A 414 -23.44 -4.96 14.67
C LYS A 414 -24.14 -4.55 13.37
N ILE A 415 -23.39 -4.11 12.35
CA ILE A 415 -23.95 -3.73 11.04
C ILE A 415 -24.56 -4.94 10.34
N MET A 416 -23.91 -6.11 10.36
CA MET A 416 -24.45 -7.33 9.74
C MET A 416 -25.76 -7.84 10.40
N LEU A 417 -26.00 -7.52 11.68
CA LEU A 417 -27.26 -7.81 12.38
C LEU A 417 -28.34 -6.72 12.23
N SER A 418 -28.06 -5.60 11.56
CA SER A 418 -29.06 -4.55 11.28
C SER A 418 -30.28 -5.10 10.51
N ARG A 419 -31.43 -4.44 10.65
CA ARG A 419 -32.67 -4.86 9.95
C ARG A 419 -32.49 -4.81 8.43
N SER A 420 -31.75 -3.82 7.94
CA SER A 420 -31.43 -3.69 6.51
C SER A 420 -30.59 -4.86 6.02
N MET A 421 -29.46 -5.19 6.68
CA MET A 421 -28.59 -6.29 6.28
C MET A 421 -29.28 -7.65 6.42
N GLN A 422 -30.01 -7.88 7.51
CA GLN A 422 -30.79 -9.11 7.69
C GLN A 422 -32.01 -9.21 6.76
N SER A 423 -32.39 -8.15 6.02
CA SER A 423 -33.36 -8.29 4.92
C SER A 423 -32.76 -8.97 3.69
N ARG A 424 -31.43 -8.85 3.47
CA ARG A 424 -30.72 -9.37 2.28
C ARG A 424 -29.85 -10.59 2.57
N LEU A 425 -29.28 -10.71 3.76
CA LEU A 425 -28.34 -11.77 4.12
C LEU A 425 -28.91 -12.70 5.21
N SER A 426 -28.30 -13.86 5.38
CA SER A 426 -28.43 -14.71 6.56
C SER A 426 -27.80 -14.05 7.80
N LEU A 427 -27.93 -14.70 8.96
CA LEU A 427 -27.04 -14.42 10.08
C LEU A 427 -25.57 -14.62 9.67
N PRO A 428 -24.61 -13.89 10.29
CA PRO A 428 -23.19 -14.09 10.06
C PRO A 428 -22.72 -15.52 10.33
N LEU A 429 -21.77 -15.99 9.52
CA LEU A 429 -21.24 -17.35 9.56
C LEU A 429 -20.04 -17.41 10.52
N GLY A 430 -19.98 -18.46 11.34
CA GLY A 430 -18.88 -18.74 12.26
C GLY A 430 -18.74 -17.82 13.50
N ILE A 431 -19.53 -16.74 13.62
CA ILE A 431 -19.42 -15.76 14.71
C ILE A 431 -20.75 -15.53 15.45
N THR A 432 -20.67 -15.38 16.78
CA THR A 432 -21.83 -15.32 17.68
C THR A 432 -21.71 -14.19 18.69
N ASP A 433 -22.83 -13.81 19.32
CA ASP A 433 -22.88 -12.96 20.51
C ASP A 433 -21.85 -13.34 21.59
N ASN A 434 -21.71 -14.65 21.86
CA ASN A 434 -20.76 -15.14 22.87
C ASN A 434 -19.30 -14.94 22.44
N THR A 435 -19.01 -15.09 21.14
CA THR A 435 -17.71 -14.73 20.55
C THR A 435 -17.43 -13.24 20.72
N ILE A 436 -18.41 -12.39 20.39
CA ILE A 436 -18.32 -10.93 20.37
C ILE A 436 -18.14 -10.33 21.77
N ARG A 437 -18.77 -10.91 22.80
CA ARG A 437 -18.70 -10.45 24.20
C ARG A 437 -17.43 -10.87 24.94
N SER A 438 -16.57 -11.71 24.35
CA SER A 438 -15.35 -12.20 25.00
C SER A 438 -14.11 -11.96 24.15
N ASP A 439 -13.22 -11.06 24.58
CA ASP A 439 -11.97 -10.73 23.87
C ASP A 439 -11.14 -11.98 23.54
N ASN A 440 -11.10 -12.98 24.43
CA ASN A 440 -10.36 -14.22 24.19
C ASN A 440 -10.99 -15.12 23.11
N LEU A 441 -12.31 -15.13 22.98
CA LEU A 441 -12.99 -15.86 21.91
C LEU A 441 -12.93 -15.09 20.59
N LEU A 442 -13.01 -13.76 20.65
CA LEU A 442 -12.92 -12.88 19.49
C LEU A 442 -11.52 -12.90 18.87
N ASP A 443 -10.45 -12.80 19.67
CA ASP A 443 -9.06 -12.93 19.18
C ASP A 443 -8.81 -14.30 18.52
N LYS A 444 -9.33 -15.39 19.10
CA LYS A 444 -9.26 -16.74 18.50
C LYS A 444 -10.03 -16.84 17.19
N TRP A 445 -11.20 -16.22 17.11
CA TRP A 445 -12.00 -16.18 15.88
C TRP A 445 -11.29 -15.35 14.79
N ILE A 446 -10.80 -14.16 15.13
CA ILE A 446 -9.99 -13.28 14.27
C ILE A 446 -8.78 -14.04 13.71
N GLN A 447 -8.00 -14.70 14.58
CA GLN A 447 -6.85 -15.53 14.18
C GLN A 447 -7.25 -16.67 13.23
N SER A 448 -8.50 -17.18 13.29
CA SER A 448 -8.97 -18.23 12.39
C SER A 448 -9.41 -17.72 11.01
N GLN A 449 -9.85 -16.45 10.90
CA GLN A 449 -10.51 -15.93 9.69
C GLN A 449 -9.69 -14.91 8.87
N TYR A 450 -8.68 -14.24 9.44
CA TYR A 450 -8.03 -13.13 8.73
C TYR A 450 -7.36 -13.53 7.41
N SER A 451 -7.33 -12.61 6.46
CA SER A 451 -6.65 -12.75 5.17
C SER A 451 -5.97 -11.43 4.75
N SER A 452 -5.21 -11.48 3.67
CA SER A 452 -4.57 -10.31 3.03
C SER A 452 -5.60 -9.46 2.28
N THR A 453 -5.36 -8.14 2.19
CA THR A 453 -6.08 -7.22 1.29
C THR A 453 -5.33 -6.92 -0.01
N TYR A 454 -4.20 -7.60 -0.24
CA TYR A 454 -3.34 -7.45 -1.42
C TYR A 454 -2.56 -6.12 -1.47
N HIS A 455 -2.34 -5.45 -0.32
CA HIS A 455 -1.72 -4.12 -0.20
C HIS A 455 -0.27 -4.17 0.34
N PHE A 456 0.51 -5.19 -0.03
CA PHE A 456 1.91 -5.34 0.35
C PHE A 456 2.75 -4.08 0.02
N CYS A 457 3.38 -3.51 1.05
CA CYS A 457 4.17 -2.28 0.97
C CYS A 457 5.44 -2.34 1.86
N CYS A 458 6.21 -1.24 1.86
CA CYS A 458 7.31 -0.95 2.79
C CYS A 458 8.54 -1.89 2.84
N SER A 459 8.57 -2.99 2.08
CA SER A 459 9.71 -3.93 1.97
C SER A 459 11.05 -3.31 1.53
N CYS A 460 10.99 -2.17 0.86
CA CYS A 460 12.11 -1.34 0.43
C CYS A 460 11.81 0.08 0.92
N ARG A 461 11.87 0.30 2.24
CA ARG A 461 11.35 1.52 2.86
C ARG A 461 12.15 2.77 2.52
N MET A 462 11.42 3.85 2.25
CA MET A 462 11.94 5.20 2.07
C MET A 462 12.03 5.88 3.45
N ALA A 463 13.23 5.90 4.02
CA ALA A 463 13.52 6.53 5.30
C ALA A 463 14.99 6.98 5.36
N ALA A 464 15.27 8.01 6.16
CA ALA A 464 16.63 8.47 6.38
C ALA A 464 17.48 7.38 7.05
N HIS A 465 18.70 7.17 6.55
CA HIS A 465 19.63 6.13 7.02
C HIS A 465 19.88 6.18 8.54
N THR A 466 19.88 7.37 9.14
CA THR A 466 20.02 7.59 10.59
C THR A 466 18.81 7.12 11.39
N VAL A 467 17.60 7.21 10.84
CA VAL A 467 16.38 6.67 11.45
C VAL A 467 16.40 5.14 11.35
N VAL A 468 16.72 4.62 10.16
CA VAL A 468 16.84 3.17 9.91
C VAL A 468 17.81 2.50 10.89
N GLN A 469 19.02 3.03 11.03
CA GLN A 469 20.02 2.50 11.97
C GLN A 469 19.61 2.62 13.45
N ARG A 470 18.83 3.66 13.81
CA ARG A 470 18.33 3.83 15.19
C ARG A 470 17.30 2.75 15.52
N GLU A 471 16.37 2.50 14.61
CA GLU A 471 15.34 1.46 14.76
C GLU A 471 15.96 0.06 14.76
N GLU A 472 16.87 -0.24 13.82
CA GLU A 472 17.63 -1.50 13.82
C GLU A 472 18.36 -1.71 15.15
N ARG A 473 18.98 -0.67 15.74
CA ARG A 473 19.61 -0.78 17.07
C ARG A 473 18.57 -1.07 18.16
N CYS A 474 17.40 -0.43 18.12
CA CYS A 474 16.33 -0.67 19.10
C CYS A 474 15.72 -2.08 18.97
N GLU A 475 15.47 -2.56 17.75
CA GLU A 475 14.96 -3.91 17.49
C GLU A 475 15.93 -4.99 17.96
N ASN A 476 17.23 -4.83 17.66
CA ASN A 476 18.26 -5.75 18.14
C ASN A 476 18.36 -5.77 19.68
N LEU A 477 18.28 -4.61 20.34
CA LEU A 477 18.25 -4.54 21.82
C LEU A 477 17.01 -5.21 22.40
N LEU A 478 15.81 -4.95 21.86
CA LEU A 478 14.57 -5.60 22.27
C LEU A 478 14.56 -7.11 22.00
N GLN A 479 15.31 -7.59 21.01
CA GLN A 479 15.51 -9.02 20.77
C GLN A 479 16.46 -9.65 21.80
N ILE A 480 17.57 -8.97 22.12
CA ILE A 480 18.51 -9.38 23.18
C ILE A 480 17.81 -9.43 24.54
N GLU A 481 16.97 -8.44 24.89
CA GLU A 481 16.16 -8.47 26.13
C GLU A 481 15.21 -9.67 26.17
N LYS A 482 14.53 -9.99 25.07
CA LYS A 482 13.64 -11.18 24.98
C LYS A 482 14.42 -12.48 25.09
N GLU A 483 15.62 -12.57 24.51
CA GLU A 483 16.48 -13.75 24.61
C GLU A 483 17.02 -13.92 26.03
N ALA A 484 17.46 -12.83 26.68
CA ALA A 484 17.84 -12.82 28.09
C ALA A 484 16.68 -13.22 29.02
N GLU A 485 15.46 -12.69 28.79
CA GLU A 485 14.27 -13.11 29.52
C GLU A 485 13.92 -14.58 29.30
N ASN A 486 14.06 -15.11 28.08
CA ASN A 486 13.82 -16.53 27.80
C ASN A 486 14.88 -17.44 28.47
N VAL A 487 16.16 -17.03 28.50
CA VAL A 487 17.21 -17.73 29.25
C VAL A 487 16.87 -17.72 30.75
N TYR A 488 16.50 -16.55 31.31
CA TYR A 488 16.11 -16.42 32.72
C TYR A 488 14.90 -17.30 33.07
N ARG A 489 13.85 -17.28 32.24
CA ARG A 489 12.66 -18.14 32.39
C ARG A 489 12.96 -19.63 32.18
N SER A 490 14.02 -19.99 31.47
CA SER A 490 14.45 -21.40 31.29
C SER A 490 15.17 -21.98 32.51
N GLY A 491 15.52 -21.16 33.51
CA GLY A 491 16.16 -21.60 34.75
C GLY A 491 17.65 -21.89 34.65
N VAL A 492 18.30 -21.52 33.53
CA VAL A 492 19.74 -21.75 33.30
C VAL A 492 20.58 -20.61 33.89
N GLY A 493 20.85 -20.70 35.19
CA GLY A 493 21.89 -19.93 35.88
C GLY A 493 21.48 -18.55 36.40
N SER A 494 21.71 -18.31 37.69
CA SER A 494 21.64 -16.99 38.32
C SER A 494 23.02 -16.32 38.25
N ASP A 495 23.42 -15.88 37.06
CA ASP A 495 24.72 -15.27 36.81
C ASP A 495 24.61 -13.73 36.81
N GLU A 496 25.47 -13.04 37.56
CA GLU A 496 25.43 -11.57 37.70
C GLU A 496 25.80 -10.86 36.39
N SER A 497 26.61 -11.50 35.55
CA SER A 497 27.01 -10.99 34.23
C SER A 497 25.85 -10.67 33.27
N VAL A 498 24.68 -11.29 33.45
CA VAL A 498 23.46 -11.01 32.67
C VAL A 498 22.73 -9.75 33.16
N LYS A 499 22.89 -9.37 34.43
CA LYS A 499 22.35 -8.10 34.95
C LYS A 499 23.18 -6.91 34.47
N ASP A 500 24.49 -7.02 34.57
CA ASP A 500 25.42 -5.95 34.15
C ASP A 500 25.17 -5.56 32.69
N GLY A 501 24.97 -6.55 31.80
CA GLY A 501 24.61 -6.30 30.40
C GLY A 501 23.23 -5.65 30.20
N LEU A 502 22.26 -5.89 31.09
CA LEU A 502 20.94 -5.21 31.05
C LEU A 502 21.01 -3.79 31.60
N GLU A 503 21.92 -3.48 32.53
CA GLU A 503 22.16 -2.11 32.99
C GLU A 503 22.99 -1.31 31.97
N GLU A 504 24.02 -1.89 31.34
CA GLU A 504 24.77 -1.24 30.25
C GLU A 504 23.87 -0.91 29.04
N VAL A 505 22.91 -1.78 28.70
CA VAL A 505 21.90 -1.50 27.67
C VAL A 505 21.01 -0.32 28.07
N ARG A 506 20.62 -0.19 29.34
CA ARG A 506 19.79 0.91 29.84
C ARG A 506 20.54 2.24 29.90
N GLU A 507 21.80 2.26 30.30
CA GLU A 507 22.62 3.49 30.26
C GLU A 507 22.92 3.96 28.84
N ASN A 508 22.94 3.05 27.86
CA ASN A 508 23.07 3.38 26.43
C ASN A 508 21.78 3.92 25.78
N LEU A 509 20.65 3.91 26.49
CA LEU A 509 19.36 4.37 26.00
C LEU A 509 19.04 5.79 26.49
N ASP A 510 19.50 6.78 25.71
CA ASP A 510 19.13 8.20 25.85
C ASP A 510 17.65 8.41 25.40
N ILE A 511 16.73 7.82 26.18
CA ILE A 511 15.28 7.91 26.06
C ILE A 511 14.80 9.03 26.98
N PRO A 512 14.13 10.08 26.47
CA PRO A 512 13.52 11.09 27.33
C PRO A 512 12.46 10.46 28.25
N GLU A 513 12.63 10.58 29.57
CA GLU A 513 11.68 10.05 30.55
C GLU A 513 10.26 10.63 30.35
N ARG A 514 9.34 9.80 29.83
CA ARG A 514 7.90 9.97 29.99
C ARG A 514 7.17 8.64 29.83
N ALA A 515 6.05 8.51 30.56
CA ALA A 515 5.11 7.39 30.51
C ALA A 515 5.56 6.03 31.09
N GLN A 516 6.27 6.01 32.23
CA GLN A 516 5.97 4.98 33.25
C GLN A 516 4.84 5.48 34.16
N ALA A 517 3.63 4.94 33.97
CA ALA A 517 2.49 5.23 34.82
C ALA A 517 2.58 4.44 36.14
N LYS A 518 2.55 5.13 37.28
CA LYS A 518 2.68 4.49 38.61
C LYS A 518 1.45 3.66 38.96
N SER A 519 1.66 2.37 39.25
CA SER A 519 0.65 1.46 39.78
C SER A 519 0.83 1.18 41.27
N ARG A 520 -0.01 1.83 42.10
CA ARG A 520 -0.22 1.59 43.55
C ARG A 520 0.96 1.93 44.50
N PRO A 521 0.59 2.29 45.74
CA PRO A 521 0.96 1.50 46.91
C PRO A 521 -0.29 0.99 47.68
N ASP A 522 -0.08 0.12 48.67
CA ASP A 522 -1.14 -0.57 49.40
C ASP A 522 -1.66 0.14 50.66
N GLY A 523 -2.96 -0.06 50.92
CA GLY A 523 -3.58 -0.31 52.23
C GLY A 523 -3.21 0.53 53.47
N ILE A 524 -4.15 1.39 53.87
CA ILE A 524 -4.48 1.62 55.29
C ILE A 524 -6.00 1.36 55.46
N VAL A 525 -6.39 0.82 56.61
CA VAL A 525 -7.77 0.47 56.98
C VAL A 525 -8.37 1.56 57.86
N GLU A 526 -9.62 1.94 57.60
CA GLU A 526 -10.59 2.28 58.65
C GLU A 526 -12.03 2.18 58.10
N ASP A 527 -12.97 1.78 58.96
CA ASP A 527 -14.39 1.60 58.64
C ASP A 527 -15.14 2.95 58.60
N ILE A 528 -16.32 2.99 57.96
CA ILE A 528 -17.59 3.37 58.61
C ILE A 528 -18.78 3.20 57.64
N ALA A 529 -19.88 2.68 58.21
CA ALA A 529 -21.30 2.68 57.80
C ALA A 529 -21.73 2.84 56.33
N ALA A 530 -22.69 2.00 55.94
CA ALA A 530 -23.64 2.32 54.88
C ALA A 530 -24.78 3.18 55.43
N GLU A 531 -25.44 3.93 54.54
CA GLU A 531 -26.84 4.34 54.70
C GLU A 531 -27.48 4.31 53.30
N ASP A 532 -28.62 3.62 53.18
CA ASP A 532 -29.49 3.62 52.01
C ASP A 532 -30.41 4.84 52.07
N GLU A 533 -30.85 5.39 50.92
CA GLU A 533 -32.17 6.02 50.83
C GLU A 533 -32.64 6.10 49.36
N ASP A 534 -33.77 5.46 49.08
CA ASP A 534 -34.58 5.68 47.86
C ASP A 534 -35.50 6.90 48.09
N GLU A 535 -35.81 7.68 47.04
CA GLU A 535 -37.15 8.31 46.96
C GLU A 535 -37.54 8.68 45.51
N ASP A 536 -38.77 8.31 45.12
CA ASP A 536 -39.43 8.71 43.87
C ASP A 536 -40.09 10.10 43.99
N ASN A 537 -40.32 10.80 42.87
CA ASN A 537 -41.62 11.44 42.51
C ASN A 537 -41.59 12.18 41.16
N ASP A 538 -42.23 11.58 40.15
CA ASP A 538 -43.39 12.09 39.37
C ASP A 538 -43.75 13.60 39.18
N ASN A 539 -44.45 13.83 38.05
CA ASN A 539 -45.39 14.92 37.71
C ASN A 539 -44.88 16.35 37.35
N GLU A 540 -45.50 17.13 36.44
CA GLU A 540 -46.50 16.88 35.37
C GLU A 540 -46.65 18.11 34.41
N LEU A 541 -46.97 17.87 33.13
CA LEU A 541 -47.75 18.73 32.18
C LEU A 541 -47.20 20.18 31.88
N VAL A 542 -47.71 21.04 30.97
CA VAL A 542 -48.94 21.12 30.14
C VAL A 542 -48.65 21.58 28.67
N GLU A 543 -49.47 21.05 27.77
CA GLU A 543 -49.86 21.30 26.36
C GLU A 543 -49.73 22.68 25.64
N GLY A 544 -49.91 22.64 24.30
CA GLY A 544 -50.26 23.76 23.37
C GLY A 544 -49.71 23.55 21.94
N MET A 545 -50.44 22.95 20.96
CA MET A 545 -51.50 23.52 20.07
C MET A 545 -50.98 24.60 19.08
N GLU A 546 -51.35 24.67 17.79
CA GLU A 546 -52.44 23.99 17.03
C GLU A 546 -52.18 23.91 15.48
N SER A 547 -53.18 23.41 14.73
CA SER A 547 -53.34 23.18 13.25
C SER A 547 -52.92 24.30 12.26
N GLY A 548 -52.82 24.11 10.92
CA GLY A 548 -53.07 22.96 10.00
C GLY A 548 -52.60 23.29 8.54
N ASP A 549 -53.22 22.99 7.38
CA ASP A 549 -54.49 22.30 7.01
C ASP A 549 -54.47 21.82 5.50
N GLU A 550 -54.88 20.56 5.24
CA GLU A 550 -55.66 19.94 4.12
C GLU A 550 -55.51 20.19 2.56
N GLY A 551 -56.00 19.21 1.75
CA GLY A 551 -56.05 19.11 0.26
C GLY A 551 -55.09 18.03 -0.31
N GLU A 552 -55.45 16.93 -0.99
CA GLU A 552 -56.40 16.63 -2.11
C GLU A 552 -55.96 17.24 -3.48
N GLU A 553 -56.05 16.58 -4.65
CA GLU A 553 -56.87 15.43 -5.11
C GLU A 553 -56.14 14.55 -6.20
N GLU A 554 -56.84 13.70 -6.96
CA GLU A 554 -56.34 12.65 -7.89
C GLU A 554 -56.10 13.12 -9.37
N GLY A 555 -55.59 12.23 -10.25
CA GLY A 555 -55.57 12.43 -11.72
C GLY A 555 -54.66 11.47 -12.52
N ASP A 556 -55.22 10.84 -13.58
CA ASP A 556 -54.62 9.70 -14.31
C ASP A 556 -54.12 9.97 -15.76
N ASP A 557 -53.50 8.94 -16.35
CA ASP A 557 -53.54 8.45 -17.75
C ASP A 557 -52.69 8.99 -18.93
N GLU A 558 -52.22 7.99 -19.70
CA GLU A 558 -52.02 7.85 -21.18
C GLU A 558 -51.11 8.85 -21.96
N GLU A 559 -50.09 8.38 -22.72
CA GLU A 559 -50.06 7.94 -24.15
C GLU A 559 -50.30 9.10 -25.18
N GLU A 560 -49.74 9.14 -26.40
CA GLU A 560 -48.89 8.20 -27.17
C GLU A 560 -47.87 9.00 -28.06
N ASP A 561 -47.57 8.51 -29.29
CA ASP A 561 -47.01 9.23 -30.45
C ASP A 561 -45.50 9.64 -30.50
N ASN A 562 -44.74 9.42 -31.59
CA ASN A 562 -44.96 8.52 -32.74
C ASN A 562 -43.68 8.22 -33.58
N VAL A 563 -43.72 7.12 -34.35
CA VAL A 563 -43.10 6.85 -35.69
C VAL A 563 -41.70 7.46 -36.00
N ALA A 564 -40.61 6.67 -35.99
CA ALA A 564 -40.00 5.92 -37.12
C ALA A 564 -38.91 6.72 -37.92
N GLU A 565 -38.14 6.21 -38.89
CA GLU A 565 -38.13 4.89 -39.57
C GLU A 565 -36.69 4.41 -39.97
N THR A 566 -36.60 3.25 -40.61
CA THR A 566 -35.39 2.44 -40.88
C THR A 566 -34.34 3.02 -41.85
N SER A 567 -33.07 2.55 -41.77
CA SER A 567 -32.43 1.76 -42.88
C SER A 567 -30.93 1.35 -42.73
N ARG A 568 -30.72 0.07 -42.37
CA ARG A 568 -29.80 -0.94 -42.93
C ARG A 568 -28.51 -0.58 -43.75
N LYS A 569 -27.40 -1.21 -43.30
CA LYS A 569 -26.34 -2.00 -44.03
C LYS A 569 -24.94 -1.42 -44.39
N LEU A 570 -23.94 -2.06 -43.77
CA LEU A 570 -22.61 -2.54 -44.25
C LEU A 570 -21.47 -1.60 -44.72
N CYS A 571 -20.34 -1.73 -44.00
CA CYS A 571 -18.95 -1.89 -44.47
C CYS A 571 -18.33 -0.89 -45.48
N LEU A 572 -17.31 -0.14 -45.02
CA LEU A 572 -15.88 -0.47 -45.23
C LEU A 572 -14.95 0.44 -44.39
N ARG A 573 -13.72 0.00 -44.14
CA ARG A 573 -12.58 0.76 -43.56
C ARG A 573 -11.49 0.94 -44.65
N PRO A 574 -10.46 1.79 -44.49
CA PRO A 574 -10.21 2.85 -43.47
C PRO A 574 -9.86 4.23 -44.08
N THR A 575 -9.82 5.28 -43.26
CA THR A 575 -8.93 6.45 -43.47
C THR A 575 -8.71 7.22 -42.17
N TYR A 576 -7.49 7.72 -41.95
CA TYR A 576 -7.20 8.72 -40.93
C TYR A 576 -7.50 10.13 -41.45
N PRO A 577 -7.90 11.04 -40.56
CA PRO A 577 -7.36 12.39 -40.59
C PRO A 577 -6.69 12.76 -39.26
N SER A 578 -5.49 13.34 -39.33
CA SER A 578 -4.92 14.11 -38.24
C SER A 578 -5.68 15.43 -38.06
N LEU A 579 -5.93 15.84 -36.82
CA LEU A 579 -6.49 17.16 -36.49
C LEU A 579 -5.49 17.98 -35.65
N PRO A 580 -5.50 19.33 -35.74
CA PRO A 580 -4.36 20.16 -35.38
C PRO A 580 -4.36 20.62 -33.92
N LEU A 581 -3.16 21.01 -33.45
CA LEU A 581 -2.97 21.82 -32.25
C LEU A 581 -3.51 23.24 -32.46
N PRO A 582 -4.36 23.77 -31.58
CA PRO A 582 -4.69 25.20 -31.56
C PRO A 582 -3.65 25.99 -30.73
N SER A 583 -2.85 26.81 -31.38
CA SER A 583 -1.94 27.74 -30.70
C SER A 583 -2.66 29.04 -30.32
N PHE A 584 -2.94 29.25 -29.03
CA PHE A 584 -3.43 30.53 -28.52
C PHE A 584 -2.72 30.95 -27.22
N LEU A 585 -1.80 31.91 -27.36
CA LEU A 585 -1.27 32.72 -26.27
C LEU A 585 -1.81 34.14 -26.40
N SER A 586 -2.70 34.56 -25.52
CA SER A 586 -2.85 35.93 -24.97
C SER A 586 -4.19 36.07 -24.24
N SER A 587 -4.25 37.00 -23.29
CA SER A 587 -5.47 37.50 -22.65
C SER A 587 -6.30 36.47 -21.85
N PHE A 588 -5.99 36.30 -20.55
CA PHE A 588 -6.85 36.81 -19.47
C PHE A 588 -6.25 36.51 -18.08
N MET A 589 -5.58 37.52 -17.53
CA MET A 589 -5.29 37.76 -16.11
C MET A 589 -5.75 39.21 -15.82
N PRO A 590 -6.06 39.63 -14.57
CA PRO A 590 -5.30 39.31 -13.37
C PRO A 590 -6.09 38.97 -12.09
N ALA A 591 -5.49 38.16 -11.21
CA ALA A 591 -5.93 38.03 -9.80
C ALA A 591 -4.81 37.60 -8.83
N PHE A 592 -3.52 37.72 -9.18
CA PHE A 592 -2.40 37.46 -8.27
C PHE A 592 -1.32 38.54 -8.40
N HIS A 593 -1.31 39.47 -7.45
CA HIS A 593 -0.25 40.47 -7.30
C HIS A 593 -0.04 40.77 -5.81
N HIS A 594 0.81 39.99 -5.15
CA HIS A 594 1.58 40.41 -3.96
C HIS A 594 2.77 39.47 -3.78
N LEU A 595 3.86 40.00 -3.21
CA LEU A 595 5.11 39.28 -2.85
C LEU A 595 6.00 38.78 -4.01
N GLU A 596 6.50 39.71 -4.82
CA GLU A 596 7.90 39.64 -5.30
C GLU A 596 8.74 40.72 -4.60
N THR A 597 9.85 40.33 -3.96
CA THR A 597 11.06 41.14 -3.73
C THR A 597 12.18 40.21 -3.17
N PRO A 598 13.47 40.51 -3.36
CA PRO A 598 14.39 39.47 -3.81
C PRO A 598 15.40 38.96 -2.77
N TRP A 599 15.72 37.66 -2.87
CA TRP A 599 16.84 37.06 -2.15
C TRP A 599 18.06 36.88 -3.07
N LYS A 600 19.06 37.75 -2.89
CA LYS A 600 20.45 37.52 -3.31
C LYS A 600 21.35 37.48 -2.08
N HIS A 601 22.14 36.42 -1.96
CA HIS A 601 23.23 36.22 -1.00
C HIS A 601 22.88 36.32 0.50
N VAL A 602 22.54 35.18 1.09
CA VAL A 602 23.21 34.72 2.32
C VAL A 602 23.91 33.40 1.98
N SER A 603 24.92 33.02 2.77
CA SER A 603 25.92 32.00 2.44
C SER A 603 25.43 30.55 2.55
N SER A 604 26.08 29.69 1.77
CA SER A 604 26.14 28.24 1.94
C SER A 604 26.44 27.79 3.38
N MET A 605 25.74 26.75 3.82
CA MET A 605 26.34 25.68 4.63
C MET A 605 26.06 24.35 3.94
N GLU A 606 27.12 23.60 3.65
CA GLU A 606 27.01 22.24 3.11
C GLU A 606 26.84 21.23 4.26
N CYS A 607 26.11 20.15 4.02
CA CYS A 607 26.27 18.92 4.79
C CYS A 607 26.52 17.74 3.86
N ARG A 608 27.67 17.74 3.17
CA ARG A 608 28.17 16.54 2.49
C ARG A 608 28.69 15.55 3.52
N HIS A 609 28.35 14.28 3.36
CA HIS A 609 29.25 13.20 3.80
C HIS A 609 29.39 12.16 2.68
N VAL A 610 30.49 12.26 1.95
CA VAL A 610 30.96 11.23 1.03
C VAL A 610 31.83 10.26 1.83
N ILE A 611 31.55 8.96 1.73
CA ILE A 611 32.41 7.94 2.32
C ILE A 611 33.74 7.90 1.55
N GLN A 612 34.84 8.23 2.24
CA GLN A 612 36.20 7.92 1.81
C GLN A 612 36.95 7.16 2.91
N PRO A 613 37.95 6.33 2.55
CA PRO A 613 38.45 5.28 3.44
C PRO A 613 39.35 5.80 4.56
N ASN A 614 39.17 5.25 5.76
CA ASN A 614 40.03 5.50 6.91
C ASN A 614 41.43 4.90 6.70
N ILE A 615 42.38 5.72 6.25
CA ILE A 615 43.82 5.49 6.45
C ILE A 615 44.28 6.43 7.57
N ALA A 616 44.13 5.98 8.81
CA ALA A 616 44.61 6.71 9.97
C ALA A 616 46.15 6.69 10.01
N SER A 617 46.78 7.87 9.94
CA SER A 617 48.21 8.04 10.21
C SER A 617 48.40 8.95 11.42
N SER A 618 49.00 8.41 12.47
CA SER A 618 49.34 9.14 13.70
C SER A 618 50.82 9.54 13.66
N LEU A 619 51.13 10.79 14.00
CA LEU A 619 52.51 11.29 13.99
C LEU A 619 52.81 12.26 15.14
N ARG A 620 53.47 11.73 16.17
CA ARG A 620 54.49 12.36 17.04
C ARG A 620 54.92 11.35 18.12
N ALA A 621 56.19 11.17 18.50
CA ALA A 621 57.46 11.46 17.84
C ALA A 621 58.61 10.81 18.66
N ARG A 622 59.67 10.29 18.01
CA ARG A 622 61.11 10.32 18.42
C ARG A 622 61.97 9.30 17.63
N SER A 623 63.23 9.70 17.33
CA SER A 623 64.47 8.88 17.13
C SER A 623 64.42 7.55 16.34
N SER A 624 65.34 7.23 15.42
CA SER A 624 66.60 7.89 15.00
C SER A 624 67.32 7.14 13.86
N ARG A 625 68.16 7.84 13.05
CA ARG A 625 69.28 7.32 12.21
C ARG A 625 68.86 6.37 11.04
N THR A 626 69.50 6.28 9.87
CA THR A 626 70.67 6.96 9.23
C THR A 626 70.66 6.67 7.72
N SER A 627 71.29 7.54 6.88
CA SER A 627 71.78 7.26 5.49
C SER A 627 70.75 6.86 4.39
N SER A 628 70.92 7.17 3.09
CA SER A 628 71.95 7.94 2.36
C SER A 628 71.57 8.22 0.87
N LEU A 629 72.04 9.37 0.34
CA LEU A 629 72.44 9.63 -1.07
C LEU A 629 71.41 9.63 -2.24
N ASP A 630 71.03 10.85 -2.63
CA ASP A 630 71.13 11.50 -3.98
C ASP A 630 71.93 10.79 -5.14
N PRO A 631 71.83 11.22 -6.43
CA PRO A 631 71.04 12.33 -7.00
C PRO A 631 70.34 12.11 -8.39
N SER A 632 69.65 13.18 -8.83
CA SER A 632 69.06 13.58 -10.15
C SER A 632 70.06 13.66 -11.36
N PRO A 633 69.84 14.31 -12.57
CA PRO A 633 68.81 15.29 -13.03
C PRO A 633 68.36 15.26 -14.54
N GLN A 634 67.67 16.35 -14.98
CA GLN A 634 67.38 16.84 -16.38
C GLN A 634 66.17 16.18 -17.09
N SER A 635 65.36 16.80 -17.96
CA SER A 635 65.12 18.18 -18.51
C SER A 635 63.87 18.11 -19.43
N GLN A 636 63.09 19.12 -19.89
CA GLN A 636 62.86 20.59 -19.80
C GLN A 636 61.57 20.88 -20.65
N SER A 637 60.83 22.01 -20.67
CA SER A 637 60.70 23.26 -19.88
C SER A 637 59.41 24.02 -20.29
N THR A 638 59.16 25.21 -19.68
CA THR A 638 58.33 26.36 -20.16
C THR A 638 56.79 26.27 -20.21
N SER A 639 56.16 27.41 -19.89
CA SER A 639 54.74 27.72 -19.61
C SER A 639 54.17 28.68 -20.72
N PRO A 640 52.93 29.26 -20.68
CA PRO A 640 51.99 29.48 -19.56
C PRO A 640 50.48 29.32 -19.86
N CYS A 641 49.65 29.92 -18.99
CA CYS A 641 48.19 30.14 -19.00
C CYS A 641 47.63 30.68 -20.35
N ASP A 642 46.31 30.68 -20.61
CA ASP A 642 45.21 30.87 -19.64
C ASP A 642 43.83 30.30 -20.07
N SER A 643 42.91 30.28 -19.11
CA SER A 643 41.43 30.19 -19.20
C SER A 643 40.75 29.45 -20.38
N ASP A 644 40.01 28.39 -20.04
CA ASP A 644 38.85 27.94 -20.84
C ASP A 644 37.62 27.75 -19.94
N LEU A 645 36.44 28.23 -20.38
CA LEU A 645 35.23 28.39 -19.57
C LEU A 645 34.14 27.38 -19.98
N GLU A 646 34.34 26.10 -19.67
CA GLU A 646 33.29 25.09 -19.90
C GLU A 646 32.09 25.28 -18.95
N THR A 647 30.91 25.41 -19.56
CA THR A 647 29.65 25.69 -18.88
C THR A 647 29.09 24.45 -18.17
N ARG A 648 29.37 24.34 -16.87
CA ARG A 648 28.71 23.34 -16.01
C ARG A 648 27.20 23.58 -15.95
N ARG A 649 26.42 22.73 -16.62
CA ARG A 649 24.98 22.62 -16.40
C ARG A 649 24.71 21.98 -15.03
N PRO A 650 23.77 22.49 -14.22
CA PRO A 650 23.30 21.76 -13.05
C PRO A 650 22.52 20.52 -13.49
N GLN A 651 22.86 19.36 -12.94
CA GLN A 651 22.02 18.16 -13.07
C GLN A 651 20.88 18.28 -12.05
N LEU A 652 19.64 18.14 -12.51
CA LEU A 652 18.45 18.15 -11.66
C LEU A 652 18.33 16.81 -10.92
N ALA A 653 18.04 16.86 -9.62
CA ALA A 653 17.72 15.66 -8.85
C ALA A 653 16.46 14.98 -9.43
N HIS A 654 16.55 13.68 -9.69
CA HIS A 654 15.41 12.86 -10.09
C HIS A 654 14.90 12.08 -8.87
N GLY A 655 13.58 12.04 -8.69
CA GLY A 655 12.96 11.40 -7.54
C GLY A 655 13.00 9.88 -7.63
N MET A 656 13.42 9.20 -6.57
CA MET A 656 13.45 7.74 -6.53
C MET A 656 12.03 7.18 -6.38
N VAL A 657 11.57 6.48 -7.41
CA VAL A 657 10.85 5.23 -7.22
C VAL A 657 11.93 4.14 -7.23
N TYR A 658 11.87 3.19 -6.30
CA TYR A 658 12.82 2.07 -6.22
C TYR A 658 12.81 1.20 -7.48
#